data_AF-A0A9D4C7E1-F1
#
_entry.id   AF-A0A9D4C7E1-F1
#
_cell.length_a   1.000
_cell.length_b   1.000
_cell.length_c   1.000
_cell.angle_alpha   90.00
_cell.angle_beta   90.00
_cell.angle_gamma   90.00
#
_symmetry.space_group_name_H-M   'P 1'
#
loop_
_entity.id
_entity.type
_entity.pdbx_description
1 polymer ?
#
loop_
_entity_poly.entity_id
_entity_poly.type
_entity_poly.pdbx_seq_one_letter_code
_entity_poly.pdbx_strand_id
1 'polypeptide(L)'
;MTQETDDAMPCIDLMNFEDPQFEEGKYVLTSPRSLEACSRLGVKPVDLLYKPLAEFQEELLPQDVPLRTIYNIYDEHEHNRERKLALCREERIRIMEGEKGTTSGKPTVTKSKKTPSAVPKTQTRRSKLASKRSQSAENLGSGSLQRQRTAWATSVGHDRITNDEINQRVKDLHNESMKLRSELLSRKEARATSKSSNKKTRPATARTSTRKKTNISRSYSASDLSLAGTSMLSRSGTADARPITSSRLKKVLKNEAKNAPITPTDEKILELMYMKGEGEKMEARERQLREIQWERQKQEAEAIRLAGEMRRRRMLAEENRIQKLKKCEAELQHKAEEQRLQEKQEQLLNETSRRWRTRYLTVQKTQALKSIEKVEKEQLKKRIQENNVRALEAEEEEMKELVRQKQGRQILTAAQKKEAKLLEESMRVMMNNRSERRNFEDRWNSLLKDTQESIDLLLESMNAKDQKHKSKYEQLQQRRENEITLNRLDREKRALQAKLSQQQHENEMEEWRDNIMSSREIAERHATETLAETIERKARKAHEERVRKEKEQQKNIKKIHQEISQWKKSQESLIQLKDKKSDLIQQEKELTIQQSRHVAASGQKLRDSLRNKLGGETFDKMAMKAEMYNKFEMGNTFFSAEKNTSHVKLH
;
A
#
# COMPACT_ATOMS: atom_id res chain seq x y z
N MET A 1 53.07 -24.77 -43.14
CA MET A 1 51.69 -25.18 -42.80
C MET A 1 50.89 -23.91 -42.54
N THR A 2 50.27 -23.37 -43.58
CA THR A 2 49.37 -22.22 -43.52
C THR A 2 48.18 -22.59 -44.38
N GLN A 3 47.17 -23.16 -43.75
CA GLN A 3 45.87 -23.36 -44.38
C GLN A 3 45.15 -22.02 -44.35
N GLU A 4 45.10 -21.37 -45.51
CA GLU A 4 44.08 -20.37 -45.82
C GLU A 4 42.73 -21.09 -45.76
N THR A 5 41.94 -20.82 -44.72
CA THR A 5 40.52 -21.16 -44.73
C THR A 5 39.81 -20.04 -45.47
N ASP A 6 39.20 -20.38 -46.61
CA ASP A 6 38.25 -19.53 -47.31
C ASP A 6 37.25 -18.93 -46.32
N ASP A 7 37.34 -17.61 -46.12
CA ASP A 7 36.54 -16.82 -45.20
C ASP A 7 35.10 -16.75 -45.75
N ALA A 8 34.29 -17.76 -45.40
CA ALA A 8 32.88 -17.80 -45.78
C ALA A 8 32.18 -16.56 -45.21
N MET A 9 31.73 -15.65 -46.08
CA MET A 9 31.08 -14.41 -45.65
C MET A 9 29.96 -14.71 -44.63
N PRO A 10 30.01 -14.11 -43.42
CA PRO A 10 29.01 -14.35 -42.39
C PRO A 10 27.63 -13.91 -42.89
N CYS A 11 26.62 -14.78 -42.72
CA CYS A 11 25.24 -14.51 -43.12
C CYS A 11 24.53 -13.70 -42.04
N ILE A 12 24.50 -12.38 -42.23
CA ILE A 12 23.89 -11.39 -41.34
C ILE A 12 22.55 -10.97 -41.96
N ASP A 13 21.47 -11.19 -41.22
CA ASP A 13 20.08 -11.01 -41.60
C ASP A 13 19.32 -10.18 -40.55
N LEU A 14 18.09 -9.76 -40.85
CA LEU A 14 17.30 -8.89 -39.97
C LEU A 14 16.90 -9.53 -38.62
N MET A 15 17.17 -10.83 -38.42
CA MET A 15 16.85 -11.57 -37.21
C MET A 15 18.08 -11.81 -36.32
N ASN A 16 19.29 -11.80 -36.89
CA ASN A 16 20.55 -12.07 -36.17
C ASN A 16 21.57 -10.90 -36.20
N PHE A 17 21.29 -9.78 -36.87
CA PHE A 17 22.22 -8.65 -36.94
C PHE A 17 22.44 -7.87 -35.61
N GLU A 18 21.65 -8.16 -34.57
CA GLU A 18 21.82 -7.62 -33.20
C GLU A 18 22.61 -8.58 -32.29
N ASP A 19 23.13 -9.70 -32.82
CA ASP A 19 23.93 -10.64 -32.03
C ASP A 19 25.35 -10.10 -31.78
N PRO A 20 25.92 -10.26 -30.57
CA PRO A 20 27.25 -9.73 -30.21
C PRO A 20 28.41 -10.21 -31.09
N GLN A 21 28.21 -11.28 -31.86
CA GLN A 21 29.19 -11.84 -32.78
C GLN A 21 29.40 -10.99 -34.05
N PHE A 22 28.49 -10.06 -34.34
CA PHE A 22 28.50 -9.23 -35.55
C PHE A 22 28.63 -7.72 -35.27
N GLU A 23 28.73 -7.31 -34.00
CA GLU A 23 28.85 -5.89 -33.60
C GLU A 23 30.09 -5.19 -34.19
N GLU A 24 31.21 -5.91 -34.34
CA GLU A 24 32.46 -5.41 -34.95
C GLU A 24 32.63 -5.81 -36.44
N GLY A 25 31.57 -6.33 -37.07
CA GLY A 25 31.60 -6.81 -38.44
C GLY A 25 31.73 -5.71 -39.50
N LYS A 26 32.48 -5.98 -40.59
CA LYS A 26 32.63 -5.03 -41.73
C LYS A 26 31.33 -4.77 -42.50
N TYR A 27 30.36 -5.67 -42.43
CA TYR A 27 29.11 -5.61 -43.20
C TYR A 27 27.90 -5.56 -42.27
N VAL A 28 26.91 -4.72 -42.61
CA VAL A 28 25.71 -4.50 -41.79
C VAL A 28 24.64 -5.58 -42.04
N LEU A 29 24.38 -5.92 -43.30
CA LEU A 29 23.50 -7.00 -43.72
C LEU A 29 24.09 -7.67 -44.95
N THR A 30 24.16 -9.00 -44.96
CA THR A 30 24.69 -9.78 -46.09
C THR A 30 23.64 -10.73 -46.69
N SER A 31 22.52 -10.93 -45.99
CA SER A 31 21.39 -11.73 -46.46
C SER A 31 20.64 -11.04 -47.61
N PRO A 32 20.57 -11.64 -48.83
CA PRO A 32 19.90 -11.04 -49.99
C PRO A 32 18.43 -10.69 -49.73
N ARG A 33 17.71 -11.55 -48.99
CA ARG A 33 16.29 -11.35 -48.63
C ARG A 33 16.09 -10.19 -47.65
N SER A 34 17.04 -10.00 -46.76
CA SER A 34 17.03 -8.91 -45.79
C SER A 34 17.32 -7.57 -46.48
N LEU A 35 18.26 -7.57 -47.43
CA LEU A 35 18.55 -6.41 -48.28
C LEU A 35 17.38 -6.07 -49.20
N GLU A 36 16.69 -7.07 -49.75
CA GLU A 36 15.48 -6.88 -50.56
C GLU A 36 14.35 -6.27 -49.73
N ALA A 37 14.11 -6.76 -48.51
CA ALA A 37 13.10 -6.21 -47.60
C ALA A 37 13.38 -4.73 -47.26
N CYS A 38 14.64 -4.39 -46.99
CA CYS A 38 15.06 -3.00 -46.75
C CYS A 38 14.86 -2.13 -47.99
N SER A 39 15.21 -2.65 -49.18
CA SER A 39 15.04 -1.96 -50.46
C SER A 39 13.58 -1.66 -50.80
N ARG A 40 12.67 -2.62 -50.59
CA ARG A 40 11.22 -2.44 -50.83
C ARG A 40 10.59 -1.38 -49.94
N LEU A 41 11.09 -1.24 -48.72
CA LEU A 41 10.61 -0.26 -47.74
C LEU A 41 11.39 1.07 -47.80
N GLY A 42 12.40 1.18 -48.66
CA GLY A 42 13.26 2.37 -48.78
C GLY A 42 14.09 2.66 -47.52
N VAL A 43 14.35 1.65 -46.68
CA VAL A 43 15.13 1.77 -45.45
C VAL A 43 16.59 1.42 -45.74
N LYS A 44 17.52 2.26 -45.30
CA LYS A 44 18.96 1.94 -45.41
C LYS A 44 19.34 0.98 -44.27
N PRO A 45 20.11 -0.09 -44.53
CA PRO A 45 20.55 -1.01 -43.47
C PRO A 45 21.27 -0.32 -42.30
N VAL A 46 22.01 0.75 -42.56
CA VAL A 46 22.72 1.54 -41.55
C VAL A 46 21.75 2.23 -40.56
N ASP A 47 20.53 2.57 -41.00
CA ASP A 47 19.53 3.23 -40.15
C ASP A 47 18.89 2.28 -39.13
N LEU A 48 19.16 0.97 -39.23
CA LEU A 48 18.66 -0.06 -38.32
C LEU A 48 19.65 -0.37 -37.18
N LEU A 49 20.90 0.12 -37.29
CA LEU A 49 21.92 -0.07 -36.28
C LEU A 49 21.60 0.72 -35.02
N TYR A 50 21.87 0.09 -33.88
CA TYR A 50 21.75 0.76 -32.59
C TYR A 50 22.83 1.82 -32.45
N LYS A 51 22.43 3.02 -32.02
CA LYS A 51 23.34 4.11 -31.69
C LYS A 51 23.22 4.40 -30.20
N PRO A 52 24.28 4.24 -29.40
CA PRO A 52 24.21 4.47 -27.96
C PRO A 52 23.96 5.94 -27.64
N LEU A 53 23.29 6.19 -26.52
CA LEU A 53 23.01 7.54 -26.02
C LEU A 53 24.28 8.41 -25.89
N ALA A 54 25.45 7.80 -25.64
CA ALA A 54 26.73 8.49 -25.54
C ALA A 54 27.08 9.26 -26.83
N GLU A 55 26.79 8.71 -28.02
CA GLU A 55 27.05 9.40 -29.29
C GLU A 55 26.17 10.65 -29.44
N PHE A 56 24.90 10.58 -29.03
CA PHE A 56 24.01 11.75 -29.05
C PHE A 56 24.45 12.83 -28.05
N GLN A 57 25.05 12.42 -26.93
CA GLN A 57 25.64 13.34 -25.97
C GLN A 57 26.87 14.01 -26.56
N GLU A 58 27.78 13.26 -27.19
CA GLU A 58 28.99 13.80 -27.83
C GLU A 58 28.67 14.74 -29.00
N GLU A 59 27.63 14.46 -29.79
CA GLU A 59 27.23 15.30 -30.92
C GLU A 59 26.46 16.57 -30.52
N LEU A 60 25.57 16.48 -29.52
CA LEU A 60 24.61 17.55 -29.21
C LEU A 60 24.95 18.36 -27.96
N LEU A 61 25.77 17.85 -27.03
CA LEU A 61 26.25 18.64 -25.88
C LEU A 61 27.12 19.84 -26.30
N PRO A 62 28.02 19.73 -27.31
CA PRO A 62 28.78 20.89 -27.80
C PRO A 62 27.93 21.98 -28.47
N GLN A 63 26.65 21.71 -28.74
CA GLN A 63 25.71 22.62 -29.39
C GLN A 63 24.76 23.30 -28.39
N ASP A 64 25.08 23.27 -27.09
CA ASP A 64 24.28 23.81 -25.98
C ASP A 64 22.84 23.25 -25.89
N VAL A 65 22.60 22.06 -26.43
CA VAL A 65 21.30 21.40 -26.35
C VAL A 65 21.09 20.86 -24.93
N PRO A 66 19.97 21.20 -24.25
CA PRO A 66 19.72 20.70 -22.91
C PRO A 66 19.67 19.18 -22.86
N LEU A 67 20.26 18.58 -21.82
CA LEU A 67 20.37 17.13 -21.68
C LEU A 67 19.00 16.42 -21.77
N ARG A 68 17.94 17.06 -21.26
CA ARG A 68 16.56 16.54 -21.38
C ARG A 68 16.08 16.42 -22.82
N THR A 69 16.48 17.36 -23.67
CA THR A 69 16.16 17.34 -25.11
C THR A 69 16.95 16.24 -25.81
N ILE A 70 18.22 16.02 -25.45
CA ILE A 70 19.05 14.93 -25.97
C ILE A 70 18.43 13.56 -25.65
N TYR A 71 17.94 13.36 -24.42
CA TYR A 71 17.19 12.15 -24.06
C TYR A 71 15.94 11.95 -24.90
N ASN A 72 15.14 13.00 -25.12
CA ASN A 72 13.95 12.89 -25.95
C ASN A 72 14.29 12.57 -27.42
N ILE A 73 15.37 13.15 -27.96
CA ILE A 73 15.85 12.89 -29.32
C ILE A 73 16.33 11.43 -29.45
N TYR A 74 17.06 10.93 -28.45
CA TYR A 74 17.47 9.53 -28.39
C TYR A 74 16.26 8.59 -28.32
N ASP A 75 15.28 8.87 -27.46
CA ASP A 75 14.07 8.05 -27.33
C ASP A 75 13.28 8.03 -28.65
N GLU A 76 13.17 9.17 -29.34
CA GLU A 76 12.50 9.26 -30.65
C GLU A 76 13.30 8.52 -31.74
N HIS A 77 14.62 8.62 -31.73
CA HIS A 77 15.49 7.90 -32.66
C HIS A 77 15.36 6.38 -32.46
N GLU A 78 15.42 5.90 -31.23
CA GLU A 78 15.32 4.48 -30.91
C GLU A 78 13.93 3.92 -31.25
N HIS A 79 12.88 4.67 -30.93
CA HIS A 79 11.52 4.29 -31.30
C HIS A 79 11.34 4.20 -32.82
N ASN A 80 11.92 5.14 -33.57
CA ASN A 80 11.90 5.11 -35.03
C ASN A 80 12.71 3.95 -35.62
N ARG A 81 13.86 3.62 -35.01
CA ARG A 81 14.70 2.47 -35.39
C ARG A 81 13.93 1.17 -35.20
N GLU A 82 13.37 0.93 -34.01
CA GLU A 82 12.58 -0.26 -33.70
C GLU A 82 11.38 -0.42 -34.66
N ARG A 83 10.68 0.68 -34.95
CA ARG A 83 9.55 0.68 -35.89
C ARG A 83 9.98 0.30 -37.31
N LYS A 84 11.06 0.89 -37.82
CA LYS A 84 11.62 0.54 -39.14
C LYS A 84 12.07 -0.92 -39.18
N LEU A 85 12.72 -1.38 -38.11
CA LEU A 85 13.21 -2.75 -38.00
C LEU A 85 12.06 -3.77 -38.02
N ALA A 86 10.98 -3.50 -37.28
CA ALA A 86 9.79 -4.35 -37.28
C ALA A 86 9.16 -4.47 -38.67
N LEU A 87 9.03 -3.36 -39.41
CA LEU A 87 8.52 -3.37 -40.78
C LEU A 87 9.43 -4.17 -41.72
N CYS A 88 10.75 -4.01 -41.61
CA CYS A 88 11.71 -4.77 -42.41
C CYS A 88 11.66 -6.28 -42.09
N ARG A 89 11.50 -6.66 -40.82
CA ARG A 89 11.30 -8.07 -40.42
C ARG A 89 10.01 -8.65 -41.01
N GLU A 90 8.91 -7.91 -40.98
CA GLU A 90 7.63 -8.32 -41.57
C GLU A 90 7.73 -8.50 -43.09
N GLU A 91 8.33 -7.55 -43.80
CA GLU A 91 8.48 -7.63 -45.26
C GLU A 91 9.41 -8.79 -45.66
N ARG A 92 10.45 -9.07 -44.86
CA ARG A 92 11.30 -10.26 -45.06
C ARG A 92 10.51 -11.56 -44.91
N ILE A 93 9.62 -11.66 -43.91
CA ILE A 93 8.73 -12.82 -43.74
C ILE A 93 7.80 -12.95 -44.96
N ARG A 94 7.24 -11.83 -45.44
CA ARG A 94 6.38 -11.79 -46.63
C ARG A 94 7.11 -12.26 -47.90
N ILE A 95 8.37 -11.88 -48.08
CA ILE A 95 9.22 -12.38 -49.18
C ILE A 95 9.43 -13.89 -49.06
N MET A 96 9.72 -14.40 -47.85
CA MET A 96 9.87 -15.84 -47.62
C MET A 96 8.60 -16.65 -47.87
N GLU A 97 7.44 -16.11 -47.53
CA GLU A 97 6.14 -16.76 -47.75
C GLU A 97 5.71 -16.73 -49.22
N GLY A 98 6.00 -15.62 -49.92
CA GLY A 98 5.71 -15.48 -51.36
C GLY A 98 6.54 -16.43 -52.25
N GLU A 99 7.77 -16.76 -51.85
CA GLU A 99 8.61 -17.72 -52.59
C GLU A 99 8.16 -19.18 -52.40
N LYS A 100 7.63 -19.54 -51.22
CA LYS A 100 7.13 -20.90 -50.93
C LYS A 100 5.89 -21.29 -51.74
N GLY A 101 5.17 -20.31 -52.29
CA GLY A 101 4.02 -20.53 -53.19
C GLY A 101 4.40 -20.85 -54.64
N THR A 102 5.68 -20.73 -55.02
CA THR A 102 6.12 -20.78 -56.43
C THR A 102 7.10 -21.91 -56.74
N THR A 103 7.11 -22.97 -55.94
CA THR A 103 7.97 -24.14 -56.17
C THR A 103 7.17 -25.45 -56.22
N SER A 104 6.40 -25.63 -57.30
CA SER A 104 6.01 -26.95 -57.81
C SER A 104 5.78 -26.89 -59.33
N GLY A 105 6.68 -27.45 -60.13
CA GLY A 105 6.40 -27.81 -61.54
C GLY A 105 7.40 -27.32 -62.60
N LYS A 106 8.39 -28.18 -62.85
CA LYS A 106 9.38 -28.35 -63.95
C LYS A 106 9.25 -27.67 -65.35
N PRO A 107 10.35 -27.66 -66.12
CA PRO A 107 10.59 -26.84 -67.32
C PRO A 107 10.15 -27.52 -68.63
N THR A 108 9.83 -26.73 -69.66
CA THR A 108 9.75 -27.22 -71.05
C THR A 108 10.17 -26.17 -72.07
N VAL A 109 11.18 -26.56 -72.84
CA VAL A 109 11.58 -26.02 -74.14
C VAL A 109 10.52 -26.36 -75.19
N THR A 110 10.20 -25.42 -76.10
CA THR A 110 9.90 -25.58 -77.57
C THR A 110 9.25 -24.29 -78.09
N LYS A 111 9.94 -23.44 -78.85
CA LYS A 111 9.99 -23.38 -80.33
C LYS A 111 8.63 -23.29 -81.07
N SER A 112 8.35 -22.06 -81.51
CA SER A 112 7.99 -21.65 -82.89
C SER A 112 6.62 -21.97 -83.53
N LYS A 113 6.06 -20.88 -84.08
CA LYS A 113 5.50 -20.67 -85.43
C LYS A 113 3.98 -20.79 -85.68
N LYS A 114 3.48 -19.65 -86.21
CA LYS A 114 2.55 -19.46 -87.36
C LYS A 114 1.07 -19.12 -87.08
N THR A 115 0.78 -17.87 -87.44
CA THR A 115 -0.46 -17.30 -88.01
C THR A 115 -0.95 -18.10 -89.24
N PRO A 116 -2.20 -17.95 -89.74
CA PRO A 116 -2.53 -16.76 -90.55
C PRO A 116 -3.97 -16.20 -90.44
N SER A 117 -4.05 -14.90 -90.77
CA SER A 117 -5.06 -14.26 -91.63
C SER A 117 -6.52 -14.19 -91.18
N ALA A 118 -7.01 -12.98 -90.88
CA ALA A 118 -7.64 -12.12 -91.89
C ALA A 118 -7.96 -10.72 -91.32
N VAL A 119 -7.50 -9.69 -92.03
CA VAL A 119 -7.96 -8.29 -91.91
C VAL A 119 -8.70 -8.00 -93.24
N PRO A 120 -9.56 -6.95 -93.31
CA PRO A 120 -9.01 -5.77 -93.98
C PRO A 120 -9.45 -4.38 -93.45
N LYS A 121 -8.49 -3.43 -93.56
CA LYS A 121 -8.59 -2.03 -94.07
C LYS A 121 -9.31 -0.98 -93.21
N THR A 122 -8.90 0.30 -93.10
CA THR A 122 -7.89 1.19 -93.75
C THR A 122 -7.84 2.49 -92.92
N GLN A 123 -6.70 2.98 -92.42
CA GLN A 123 -5.70 3.89 -93.03
C GLN A 123 -6.08 5.38 -93.24
N THR A 124 -5.41 6.23 -92.43
CA THR A 124 -4.68 7.49 -92.76
C THR A 124 -5.38 8.76 -93.26
N ARG A 125 -5.05 9.91 -92.60
CA ARG A 125 -4.44 11.07 -93.28
C ARG A 125 -3.68 12.04 -92.33
N ARG A 126 -2.46 12.42 -92.75
CA ARG A 126 -1.61 13.56 -92.29
C ARG A 126 -2.12 14.86 -92.94
N SER A 127 -1.96 16.07 -92.40
CA SER A 127 -0.82 17.02 -92.49
C SER A 127 -1.41 18.45 -92.25
N LYS A 128 -0.86 19.34 -91.41
CA LYS A 128 0.31 20.26 -91.48
C LYS A 128 0.08 21.59 -92.24
N LEU A 129 0.41 22.72 -91.57
CA LEU A 129 0.83 24.09 -92.00
C LEU A 129 0.14 25.18 -91.15
N ALA A 130 0.87 25.94 -90.30
CA ALA A 130 1.57 27.23 -90.56
C ALA A 130 0.62 28.40 -90.86
N SER A 131 0.83 29.68 -90.54
CA SER A 131 1.75 30.51 -89.75
C SER A 131 1.19 31.95 -89.88
N LYS A 132 1.23 32.81 -88.86
CA LYS A 132 1.43 34.27 -89.04
C LYS A 132 1.75 35.00 -87.71
N ARG A 133 2.81 35.81 -87.82
CA ARG A 133 3.41 36.87 -86.95
C ARG A 133 2.52 38.14 -87.07
N SER A 134 2.43 39.14 -86.19
CA SER A 134 3.45 39.95 -85.48
C SER A 134 2.77 40.94 -84.49
N GLN A 135 3.47 41.32 -83.40
CA GLN A 135 3.62 42.66 -82.75
C GLN A 135 2.34 43.49 -82.42
N SER A 136 2.12 44.17 -81.28
CA SER A 136 2.99 44.80 -80.26
C SER A 136 2.13 45.31 -79.07
N ALA A 137 2.80 45.63 -77.96
CA ALA A 137 2.44 46.62 -76.93
C ALA A 137 1.63 46.19 -75.68
N GLU A 138 2.35 46.27 -74.56
CA GLU A 138 1.98 46.86 -73.26
C GLU A 138 1.03 46.16 -72.27
N ASN A 139 1.67 45.78 -71.16
CA ASN A 139 1.34 46.06 -69.76
C ASN A 139 0.26 45.27 -68.98
N LEU A 140 0.75 44.82 -67.82
CA LEU A 140 0.10 44.54 -66.54
C LEU A 140 -0.75 43.27 -66.41
N GLY A 141 -0.29 42.36 -65.54
CA GLY A 141 -1.14 41.29 -65.01
C GLY A 141 -0.38 40.11 -64.42
N SER A 142 0.08 40.30 -63.18
CA SER A 142 0.53 39.27 -62.23
C SER A 142 -0.15 37.89 -62.36
N GLY A 143 0.69 36.84 -62.33
CA GLY A 143 0.37 35.60 -61.61
C GLY A 143 0.15 34.35 -62.46
N SER A 144 1.08 33.38 -62.34
CA SER A 144 0.74 31.96 -62.18
C SER A 144 2.00 31.09 -62.18
N LEU A 145 2.45 30.71 -60.99
CA LEU A 145 3.27 29.51 -60.76
C LEU A 145 2.52 28.57 -59.81
N GLN A 146 1.70 27.73 -60.42
CA GLN A 146 1.74 26.27 -60.27
C GLN A 146 2.53 25.73 -59.06
N ARG A 147 1.83 25.36 -57.98
CA ARG A 147 2.24 24.27 -57.08
C ARG A 147 1.03 23.50 -56.55
N GLN A 148 1.28 22.21 -56.39
CA GLN A 148 0.33 21.13 -56.24
C GLN A 148 -0.48 21.20 -54.96
N ARG A 149 -1.74 20.77 -55.08
CA ARG A 149 -2.76 20.70 -54.04
C ARG A 149 -2.47 19.54 -53.09
N THR A 150 -2.40 19.82 -51.79
CA THR A 150 -2.62 18.85 -50.71
C THR A 150 -4.12 18.69 -50.46
N ALA A 151 -4.49 17.52 -49.93
CA ALA A 151 -5.86 17.02 -49.79
C ALA A 151 -6.72 17.72 -48.70
N TRP A 152 -6.82 19.04 -48.74
CA TRP A 152 -7.70 19.83 -47.85
C TRP A 152 -8.63 20.80 -48.61
N ALA A 153 -8.78 20.63 -49.92
CA ALA A 153 -9.61 21.50 -50.76
C ALA A 153 -10.69 20.70 -51.50
N THR A 154 -11.55 20.00 -50.75
CA THR A 154 -12.83 19.50 -51.25
C THR A 154 -13.91 19.61 -50.17
N SER A 155 -14.46 20.80 -50.00
CA SER A 155 -15.89 20.95 -49.74
C SER A 155 -16.33 22.35 -50.17
N VAL A 156 -17.21 22.37 -51.16
CA VAL A 156 -17.98 23.56 -51.54
C VAL A 156 -18.92 23.85 -50.37
N GLY A 157 -18.83 25.04 -49.76
CA GLY A 157 -19.81 25.53 -48.78
C GLY A 157 -19.33 25.62 -47.32
N HIS A 158 -18.12 26.07 -47.03
CA HIS A 158 -17.78 26.61 -45.70
C HIS A 158 -17.48 28.10 -45.83
N ASP A 159 -18.16 28.90 -45.02
CA ASP A 159 -17.94 30.34 -44.94
C ASP A 159 -16.47 30.62 -44.63
N ARG A 160 -15.90 31.61 -45.33
CA ARG A 160 -14.52 32.03 -45.10
C ARG A 160 -14.43 32.55 -43.68
N ILE A 161 -13.80 31.76 -42.81
CA ILE A 161 -13.44 32.15 -41.44
C ILE A 161 -12.77 33.52 -41.51
N THR A 162 -13.36 34.49 -40.84
CA THR A 162 -12.88 35.87 -40.89
C THR A 162 -11.52 35.97 -40.18
N ASN A 163 -10.66 36.90 -40.61
CA ASN A 163 -9.39 37.13 -39.94
C ASN A 163 -9.59 37.46 -38.44
N ASP A 164 -10.74 38.02 -38.08
CA ASP A 164 -11.12 38.30 -36.70
C ASP A 164 -11.40 37.03 -35.90
N GLU A 165 -12.08 36.02 -36.46
CA GLU A 165 -12.26 34.71 -35.83
C GLU A 165 -10.93 33.96 -35.65
N ILE A 166 -10.00 34.08 -36.61
CA ILE A 166 -8.65 33.52 -36.48
C ILE A 166 -7.91 34.21 -35.34
N ASN A 167 -7.96 35.54 -35.28
CA ASN A 167 -7.33 36.32 -34.22
C ASN A 167 -7.97 36.06 -32.84
N GLN A 168 -9.28 35.84 -32.77
CA GLN A 168 -9.98 35.44 -31.54
C GLN A 168 -9.54 34.05 -31.10
N ARG A 169 -9.46 33.09 -32.02
CA ARG A 169 -9.02 31.73 -31.71
C ARG A 169 -7.56 31.67 -31.25
N VAL A 170 -6.70 32.54 -31.78
CA VAL A 170 -5.32 32.69 -31.31
C VAL A 170 -5.28 33.31 -29.91
N LYS A 171 -6.13 34.30 -29.61
CA LYS A 171 -6.26 34.86 -28.25
C LYS A 171 -6.80 33.85 -27.26
N ASP A 172 -7.77 33.03 -27.67
CA ASP A 172 -8.35 31.98 -26.83
C ASP A 172 -7.32 30.88 -26.52
N LEU A 173 -6.56 30.43 -27.52
CA LEU A 173 -5.44 29.50 -27.33
C LEU A 173 -4.33 30.09 -26.44
N HIS A 174 -4.05 31.39 -26.56
CA HIS A 174 -3.10 32.07 -25.69
C HIS A 174 -3.59 32.14 -24.25
N ASN A 175 -4.87 32.45 -24.03
CA ASN A 175 -5.50 32.47 -22.72
C ASN A 175 -5.58 31.06 -22.10
N GLU A 176 -5.87 30.04 -22.90
CA GLU A 176 -5.90 28.64 -22.47
C GLU A 176 -4.48 28.16 -22.11
N SER A 177 -3.47 28.55 -22.88
CA SER A 177 -2.06 28.31 -22.56
C SER A 177 -1.63 29.00 -21.26
N MET A 178 -2.05 30.25 -21.03
CA MET A 178 -1.78 30.98 -19.79
C MET A 178 -2.51 30.37 -18.59
N LYS A 179 -3.73 29.88 -18.78
CA LYS A 179 -4.51 29.17 -17.76
C LYS A 179 -3.85 27.85 -17.38
N LEU A 180 -3.41 27.06 -18.37
CA LEU A 180 -2.65 25.83 -18.15
C LEU A 180 -1.28 26.10 -17.49
N ARG A 181 -0.61 27.20 -17.85
CA ARG A 181 0.63 27.62 -17.18
C ARG A 181 0.39 27.99 -15.71
N SER A 182 -0.69 28.72 -15.42
CA SER A 182 -1.11 29.06 -14.05
C SER A 182 -1.52 27.82 -13.26
N GLU A 183 -2.19 26.86 -13.91
CA GLU A 183 -2.62 25.60 -13.29
C GLU A 183 -1.43 24.68 -13.01
N LEU A 184 -0.44 24.63 -13.90
CA LEU A 184 0.83 23.91 -13.68
C LEU A 184 1.69 24.56 -12.60
N LEU A 185 1.69 25.89 -12.48
CA LEU A 185 2.37 26.61 -11.39
C LEU A 185 1.66 26.38 -10.05
N SER A 186 0.32 26.43 -10.01
CA SER A 186 -0.49 26.11 -8.82
C SER A 186 -0.31 24.64 -8.39
N ARG A 187 -0.22 23.70 -9.34
CA ARG A 187 0.05 22.28 -9.06
C ARG A 187 1.50 22.05 -8.61
N LYS A 188 2.45 22.91 -8.99
CA LYS A 188 3.83 22.91 -8.50
C LYS A 188 3.93 23.50 -7.09
N GLU A 189 3.12 24.50 -6.75
CA GLU A 189 3.00 25.06 -5.40
C GLU A 189 2.30 24.08 -4.44
N ALA A 190 1.23 23.39 -4.88
CA ALA A 190 0.55 22.33 -4.10
C ALA A 190 1.43 21.08 -3.87
N ARG A 191 2.40 20.83 -4.77
CA ARG A 191 3.37 19.73 -4.64
C ARG A 191 4.64 20.16 -3.88
N ALA A 192 4.88 21.46 -3.73
CA ALA A 192 5.91 22.04 -2.87
C ALA A 192 5.44 22.18 -1.41
N THR A 193 4.13 22.24 -1.14
CA THR A 193 3.55 22.31 0.22
C THR A 193 3.28 20.95 0.87
N SER A 194 3.52 19.83 0.17
CA SER A 194 3.40 18.45 0.71
C SER A 194 4.73 17.71 0.89
N LYS A 195 5.86 18.39 0.66
CA LYS A 195 7.22 17.89 0.97
C LYS A 195 8.10 18.98 1.59
N SER A 196 7.61 19.59 2.67
CA SER A 196 8.44 20.43 3.54
C SER A 196 7.81 20.58 4.93
N SER A 197 7.87 19.53 5.73
CA SER A 197 7.72 19.65 7.19
C SER A 197 8.64 18.66 7.90
N ASN A 198 9.92 18.74 7.57
CA ASN A 198 10.97 18.18 8.43
C ASN A 198 12.20 19.09 8.46
N LYS A 199 12.02 20.37 8.81
CA LYS A 199 13.07 21.20 9.42
C LYS A 199 12.52 22.46 10.11
N LYS A 200 12.53 22.37 11.44
CA LYS A 200 12.55 23.38 12.50
C LYS A 200 12.72 24.86 12.07
N THR A 201 11.75 25.68 12.48
CA THR A 201 11.96 27.04 13.01
C THR A 201 11.36 27.12 14.41
N ARG A 202 12.12 27.67 15.36
CA ARG A 202 11.75 27.89 16.77
C ARG A 202 10.70 29.00 16.86
N PRO A 203 9.93 29.02 17.96
CA PRO A 203 9.80 30.23 18.76
C PRO A 203 10.58 30.07 20.07
N ALA A 204 11.43 31.05 20.38
CA ALA A 204 11.79 31.40 21.76
C ALA A 204 10.55 32.11 22.33
N THR A 205 10.04 31.81 23.53
CA THR A 205 10.55 32.01 24.90
C THR A 205 9.52 31.33 25.84
N ALA A 206 9.77 30.74 27.02
CA ALA A 206 10.88 30.75 27.96
C ALA A 206 10.77 29.54 28.94
N ARG A 207 11.93 29.16 29.53
CA ARG A 207 12.17 28.44 30.81
C ARG A 207 11.70 26.96 30.87
N THR A 208 12.52 25.95 31.20
CA THR A 208 13.76 25.84 32.01
C THR A 208 14.53 24.55 31.65
N SER A 209 15.87 24.56 31.76
CA SER A 209 16.76 23.49 32.26
C SER A 209 16.58 22.05 31.71
N THR A 210 17.51 21.31 31.10
CA THR A 210 18.98 21.32 31.08
C THR A 210 19.47 20.38 29.97
N ARG A 211 20.77 20.45 29.69
CA ARG A 211 21.46 20.21 28.42
C ARG A 211 22.02 18.78 28.26
N LYS A 212 21.98 18.32 27.00
CA LYS A 212 22.90 17.40 26.25
C LYS A 212 22.76 15.87 26.32
N LYS A 213 22.70 15.30 25.10
CA LYS A 213 23.14 13.95 24.70
C LYS A 213 24.66 13.87 24.69
N THR A 214 25.20 12.67 24.86
CA THR A 214 26.52 12.27 24.33
C THR A 214 26.50 10.80 23.88
N ASN A 215 27.14 10.52 22.75
CA ASN A 215 27.76 9.24 22.47
C ASN A 215 29.17 9.52 21.92
N ILE A 216 30.10 8.63 22.26
CA ILE A 216 31.45 8.42 21.69
C ILE A 216 32.62 9.20 22.35
N SER A 217 33.22 8.50 23.31
CA SER A 217 34.64 8.11 23.44
C SER A 217 35.78 9.11 23.15
N ARG A 218 36.54 9.47 24.20
CA ARG A 218 38.00 9.23 24.35
C ARG A 218 38.58 9.92 25.60
N SER A 219 39.15 9.09 26.49
CA SER A 219 40.29 9.30 27.42
C SER A 219 40.65 10.73 27.91
N TYR A 220 40.61 10.97 29.24
CA TYR A 220 41.80 10.98 30.13
C TYR A 220 41.38 11.32 31.58
N SER A 221 41.93 10.53 32.51
CA SER A 221 42.17 10.70 33.95
C SER A 221 41.33 11.56 34.91
N ALA A 222 41.15 10.94 36.09
CA ALA A 222 41.15 11.49 37.45
C ALA A 222 39.85 12.14 37.97
N SER A 223 39.05 11.35 38.70
CA SER A 223 38.66 11.52 40.12
C SER A 223 37.40 10.68 40.40
N ASP A 224 37.32 10.08 41.59
CA ASP A 224 36.17 9.42 42.22
C ASP A 224 35.85 7.96 41.84
N LEU A 225 36.62 7.06 42.47
CA LEU A 225 36.19 5.70 42.84
C LEU A 225 35.60 5.75 44.25
N SER A 226 34.29 5.52 44.38
CA SER A 226 33.63 5.15 45.64
C SER A 226 32.61 4.06 45.34
N LEU A 227 32.68 2.99 46.14
CA LEU A 227 31.83 1.79 46.13
C LEU A 227 32.13 0.73 45.05
N ALA A 228 33.37 0.25 45.04
CA ALA A 228 33.63 -1.18 44.90
C ALA A 228 34.76 -1.55 45.85
N GLY A 229 34.39 -1.96 47.06
CA GLY A 229 35.35 -2.30 48.10
C GLY A 229 34.62 -3.02 49.23
N THR A 230 35.21 -4.15 49.64
CA THR A 230 34.76 -5.12 50.65
C THR A 230 33.75 -6.15 50.13
N SER A 231 33.95 -7.46 50.21
CA SER A 231 35.06 -8.27 50.71
C SER A 231 34.82 -9.72 50.30
N MET A 232 35.60 -10.28 49.38
CA MET A 232 35.68 -11.73 49.13
C MET A 232 37.16 -12.15 49.15
N LEU A 233 37.87 -11.72 50.20
CA LEU A 233 39.18 -12.22 50.57
C LEU A 233 39.26 -12.17 52.10
N SER A 234 38.72 -13.21 52.74
CA SER A 234 39.00 -13.51 54.15
C SER A 234 39.52 -14.94 54.20
N ARG A 235 40.78 -15.08 53.80
CA ARG A 235 41.63 -16.19 54.22
C ARG A 235 42.25 -15.76 55.56
N SER A 236 42.21 -16.68 56.52
CA SER A 236 42.79 -16.62 57.89
C SER A 236 42.29 -15.52 58.83
N GLY A 237 41.28 -15.89 59.63
CA GLY A 237 40.98 -15.28 60.92
C GLY A 237 40.61 -16.38 61.89
N THR A 238 41.61 -16.97 62.55
CA THR A 238 41.45 -17.89 63.67
C THR A 238 40.90 -17.14 64.87
N ALA A 239 39.59 -17.03 64.99
CA ALA A 239 38.91 -16.66 66.23
C ALA A 239 37.47 -17.15 66.12
N ASP A 240 36.94 -17.68 67.22
CA ASP A 240 35.60 -18.26 67.37
C ASP A 240 35.35 -19.64 66.75
N ALA A 241 36.26 -20.57 67.03
CA ALA A 241 35.83 -21.95 67.26
C ALA A 241 35.10 -22.02 68.62
N ARG A 242 33.82 -21.64 68.65
CA ARG A 242 32.94 -22.08 69.75
C ARG A 242 32.90 -23.61 69.67
N PRO A 243 33.16 -24.35 70.76
CA PRO A 243 32.99 -25.79 70.77
C PRO A 243 31.47 -26.03 70.75
N ILE A 244 30.89 -26.16 69.55
CA ILE A 244 29.56 -26.73 69.42
C ILE A 244 29.74 -28.19 69.77
N THR A 245 29.37 -28.54 70.99
CA THR A 245 29.43 -29.91 71.50
C THR A 245 28.56 -30.79 70.63
N SER A 246 29.15 -31.39 69.60
CA SER A 246 28.53 -32.43 68.80
C SER A 246 28.38 -33.65 69.72
N SER A 247 27.20 -33.76 70.35
CA SER A 247 26.84 -34.91 71.19
C SER A 247 26.90 -36.22 70.41
N ARG A 248 26.82 -36.16 69.08
CA ARG A 248 27.07 -37.26 68.14
C ARG A 248 28.53 -37.69 68.09
N LEU A 249 29.46 -36.74 67.99
CA LEU A 249 30.90 -37.03 67.97
C LEU A 249 31.36 -37.62 69.31
N LYS A 250 30.90 -37.05 70.43
CA LYS A 250 31.16 -37.59 71.77
C LYS A 250 30.60 -39.00 71.95
N LYS A 251 29.48 -39.35 71.31
CA LYS A 251 28.93 -40.72 71.31
C LYS A 251 29.75 -41.70 70.49
N VAL A 252 30.24 -41.28 69.31
CA VAL A 252 31.06 -42.13 68.42
C VAL A 252 32.44 -42.35 69.05
N LEU A 253 33.11 -41.29 69.50
CA LEU A 253 34.41 -41.38 70.21
C LEU A 253 34.31 -42.17 71.52
N LYS A 254 33.23 -42.03 72.30
CA LYS A 254 33.02 -42.81 73.54
C LYS A 254 32.76 -44.29 73.29
N ASN A 255 32.24 -44.65 72.11
CA ASN A 255 32.03 -46.04 71.73
C ASN A 255 33.33 -46.69 71.22
N GLU A 256 34.22 -45.93 70.57
CA GLU A 256 35.53 -46.42 70.08
C GLU A 256 36.65 -46.35 71.13
N ALA A 257 36.61 -45.40 72.07
CA ALA A 257 37.58 -45.25 73.17
C ALA A 257 37.50 -46.35 74.24
N LYS A 258 36.62 -47.35 74.08
CA LYS A 258 36.63 -48.55 74.94
C LYS A 258 37.87 -49.43 74.73
N ASN A 259 38.61 -49.23 73.65
CA ASN A 259 39.74 -50.09 73.26
C ASN A 259 41.14 -49.41 73.32
N ALA A 260 41.25 -48.10 73.60
CA ALA A 260 42.55 -47.44 73.82
C ALA A 260 42.41 -46.06 74.51
N PRO A 261 43.35 -45.66 75.40
CA PRO A 261 43.37 -44.33 76.00
C PRO A 261 43.90 -43.30 74.98
N ILE A 262 43.02 -42.41 74.52
CA ILE A 262 43.34 -41.36 73.52
C ILE A 262 43.81 -40.10 74.25
N THR A 263 44.88 -39.46 73.73
CA THR A 263 45.41 -38.22 74.31
C THR A 263 44.53 -37.00 73.95
N PRO A 264 44.52 -35.93 74.77
CA PRO A 264 43.71 -34.73 74.50
C PRO A 264 44.03 -34.06 73.16
N THR A 265 45.27 -34.20 72.69
CA THR A 265 45.75 -33.68 71.41
C THR A 265 45.15 -34.47 70.24
N ASP A 266 45.11 -35.80 70.36
CA ASP A 266 44.53 -36.68 69.35
C ASP A 266 43.00 -36.54 69.28
N GLU A 267 42.34 -36.30 70.41
CA GLU A 267 40.89 -35.98 70.46
C GLU A 267 40.56 -34.73 69.64
N LYS A 268 41.40 -33.69 69.74
CA LYS A 268 41.26 -32.44 68.96
C LYS A 268 41.46 -32.67 67.45
N ILE A 269 42.42 -33.52 67.08
CA ILE A 269 42.71 -33.84 65.67
C ILE A 269 41.54 -34.62 65.06
N LEU A 270 40.99 -35.61 65.77
CA LEU A 270 39.83 -36.38 65.33
C LEU A 270 38.57 -35.52 65.19
N GLU A 271 38.34 -34.58 66.10
CA GLU A 271 37.23 -33.60 65.99
C GLU A 271 37.37 -32.73 64.74
N LEU A 272 38.57 -32.22 64.46
CA LEU A 272 38.84 -31.43 63.25
C LEU A 272 38.71 -32.26 61.96
N MET A 273 39.20 -33.51 61.95
CA MET A 273 39.06 -34.41 60.80
C MET A 273 37.60 -34.76 60.52
N TYR A 274 36.80 -35.00 61.55
CA TYR A 274 35.37 -35.26 61.38
C TYR A 274 34.60 -34.02 60.91
N MET A 275 34.92 -32.83 61.44
CA MET A 275 34.32 -31.58 60.98
C MET A 275 34.70 -31.24 59.54
N LYS A 276 35.95 -31.49 59.15
CA LYS A 276 36.40 -31.34 57.77
C LYS A 276 35.68 -32.33 56.84
N GLY A 277 35.56 -33.60 57.24
CA GLY A 277 34.85 -34.62 56.47
C GLY A 277 33.34 -34.37 56.36
N GLU A 278 32.67 -33.90 57.41
CA GLU A 278 31.26 -33.50 57.33
C GLU A 278 31.06 -32.21 56.51
N GLY A 279 32.00 -31.27 56.60
CA GLY A 279 32.03 -30.08 55.74
C GLY A 279 32.15 -30.45 54.26
N GLU A 280 33.09 -31.32 53.91
CA GLU A 280 33.28 -31.81 52.54
C GLU A 280 32.05 -32.57 52.01
N LYS A 281 31.37 -33.36 52.85
CA LYS A 281 30.10 -34.02 52.49
C LYS A 281 28.96 -33.03 52.28
N MET A 282 28.86 -32.01 53.12
CA MET A 282 27.86 -30.95 52.96
C MET A 282 28.08 -30.16 51.67
N GLU A 283 29.33 -29.80 51.38
CA GLU A 283 29.71 -29.15 50.12
C GLU A 283 29.47 -30.05 48.91
N ALA A 284 29.71 -31.36 49.03
CA ALA A 284 29.42 -32.32 47.97
C ALA A 284 27.90 -32.41 47.69
N ARG A 285 27.06 -32.41 48.73
CA ARG A 285 25.59 -32.37 48.57
C ARG A 285 25.13 -31.05 47.96
N GLU A 286 25.70 -29.92 48.36
CA GLU A 286 25.40 -28.63 47.75
C GLU A 286 25.83 -28.57 46.29
N ARG A 287 27.00 -29.12 45.94
CA ARG A 287 27.44 -29.24 44.54
C ARG A 287 26.46 -30.08 43.72
N GLN A 288 26.04 -31.24 44.23
CA GLN A 288 25.03 -32.07 43.58
C GLN A 288 23.70 -31.33 43.39
N LEU A 289 23.23 -30.58 44.40
CA LEU A 289 22.01 -29.79 44.27
C LEU A 289 22.14 -28.67 43.22
N ARG A 290 23.29 -27.99 43.15
CA ARG A 290 23.56 -26.96 42.13
C ARG A 290 23.64 -27.56 40.73
N GLU A 291 24.23 -28.75 40.59
CA GLU A 291 24.32 -29.48 39.32
C GLU A 291 22.93 -29.90 38.83
N ILE A 292 22.09 -30.46 39.70
CA ILE A 292 20.69 -30.80 39.39
C ILE A 292 19.89 -29.54 39.00
N GLN A 293 20.09 -28.43 39.71
CA GLN A 293 19.43 -27.15 39.37
C GLN A 293 19.89 -26.61 38.02
N TRP A 294 21.19 -26.69 37.73
CA TRP A 294 21.73 -26.27 36.45
C TRP A 294 21.23 -27.14 35.30
N GLU A 295 21.18 -28.47 35.47
CA GLU A 295 20.61 -29.39 34.48
C GLU A 295 19.13 -29.09 34.23
N ARG A 296 18.36 -28.82 35.28
CA ARG A 296 16.94 -28.44 35.15
C ARG A 296 16.78 -27.14 34.35
N GLN A 297 17.54 -26.10 34.68
CA GLN A 297 17.50 -24.82 33.96
C GLN A 297 17.93 -24.98 32.50
N LYS A 298 18.94 -25.82 32.24
CA LYS A 298 19.40 -26.13 30.89
C LYS A 298 18.30 -26.84 30.09
N GLN A 299 17.62 -27.82 30.67
CA GLN A 299 16.48 -28.51 30.04
C GLN A 299 15.32 -27.56 29.77
N GLU A 300 14.97 -26.69 30.70
CA GLU A 300 13.93 -25.68 30.51
C GLU A 300 14.28 -24.69 29.38
N ALA A 301 15.52 -24.20 29.36
CA ALA A 301 16.00 -23.32 28.30
C ALA A 301 16.00 -24.02 26.93
N GLU A 302 16.38 -25.29 26.87
CA GLU A 302 16.36 -26.09 25.64
C GLU A 302 14.92 -26.38 25.18
N ALA A 303 14.01 -26.68 26.10
CA ALA A 303 12.59 -26.84 25.81
C ALA A 303 11.97 -25.55 25.25
N ILE A 304 12.31 -24.38 25.81
CA ILE A 304 11.89 -23.08 25.28
C ILE A 304 12.44 -22.87 23.87
N ARG A 305 13.73 -23.20 23.64
CA ARG A 305 14.36 -23.11 22.32
C ARG A 305 13.65 -24.00 21.29
N LEU A 306 13.40 -25.27 21.65
CA LEU A 306 12.71 -26.23 20.80
C LEU A 306 11.26 -25.81 20.52
N ALA A 307 10.53 -25.33 21.52
CA ALA A 307 9.18 -24.81 21.35
C ALA A 307 9.14 -23.55 20.46
N GLY A 308 10.16 -22.69 20.55
CA GLY A 308 10.36 -21.55 19.66
C GLY A 308 10.63 -21.98 18.22
N GLU A 309 11.48 -22.98 18.01
CA GLU A 309 11.75 -23.55 16.70
C GLU A 309 10.51 -24.24 16.10
N MET A 310 9.78 -25.03 16.88
CA MET A 310 8.54 -25.68 16.45
C MET A 310 7.46 -24.66 16.05
N ARG A 311 7.34 -23.54 16.79
CA ARG A 311 6.46 -22.43 16.39
C ARG A 311 6.89 -21.82 15.06
N ARG A 312 8.18 -21.57 14.85
CA ARG A 312 8.69 -21.08 13.56
C ARG A 312 8.40 -22.06 12.41
N ARG A 313 8.62 -23.36 12.61
CA ARG A 313 8.31 -24.39 11.61
C ARG A 313 6.81 -24.44 11.28
N ARG A 314 5.92 -24.30 12.28
CA ARG A 314 4.46 -24.22 12.06
C ARG A 314 4.07 -22.98 11.25
N MET A 315 4.62 -21.81 11.59
CA MET A 315 4.36 -20.57 10.84
C MET A 315 4.81 -20.69 9.38
N LEU A 316 6.01 -21.24 9.13
CA LEU A 316 6.51 -21.48 7.77
C LEU A 316 5.65 -22.49 7.01
N ALA A 317 5.18 -23.55 7.67
CA ALA A 317 4.30 -24.53 7.04
C ALA A 317 2.94 -23.91 6.66
N GLU A 318 2.38 -23.05 7.52
CA GLU A 318 1.13 -22.34 7.25
C GLU A 318 1.30 -21.30 6.14
N GLU A 319 2.40 -20.54 6.15
CA GLU A 319 2.72 -19.58 5.09
C GLU A 319 2.88 -20.27 3.73
N ASN A 320 3.57 -21.42 3.70
CA ASN A 320 3.68 -22.26 2.50
C ASN A 320 2.31 -22.81 2.05
N ARG A 321 1.43 -23.18 2.99
CA ARG A 321 0.06 -23.63 2.68
C ARG A 321 -0.76 -22.50 2.06
N ILE A 322 -0.69 -21.29 2.63
CA ILE A 322 -1.34 -20.09 2.10
C ILE A 322 -0.79 -19.75 0.70
N GLN A 323 0.52 -19.80 0.49
CA GLN A 323 1.12 -19.58 -0.83
C GLN A 323 0.62 -20.60 -1.86
N LYS A 324 0.53 -21.88 -1.50
CA LYS A 324 -0.02 -22.92 -2.39
C LYS A 324 -1.49 -22.65 -2.74
N LEU A 325 -2.31 -22.25 -1.77
CA LEU A 325 -3.70 -21.89 -2.02
C LEU A 325 -3.81 -20.69 -2.97
N LYS A 326 -3.06 -19.62 -2.72
CA LYS A 326 -3.01 -18.45 -3.60
C LYS A 326 -2.56 -18.80 -5.02
N LYS A 327 -1.60 -19.73 -5.15
CA LYS A 327 -1.15 -20.21 -6.46
C LYS A 327 -2.24 -21.00 -7.17
N CYS A 328 -2.94 -21.90 -6.48
CA CYS A 328 -4.09 -22.62 -7.05
C CYS A 328 -5.22 -21.67 -7.45
N GLU A 329 -5.52 -20.65 -6.64
CA GLU A 329 -6.53 -19.64 -6.96
C GLU A 329 -6.14 -18.82 -8.21
N ALA A 330 -4.87 -18.40 -8.31
CA ALA A 330 -4.37 -17.71 -9.50
C ALA A 330 -4.43 -18.59 -10.76
N GLU A 331 -4.10 -19.88 -10.65
CA GLU A 331 -4.22 -20.84 -11.76
C GLU A 331 -5.68 -21.05 -12.17
N LEU A 332 -6.62 -21.10 -11.22
CA LEU A 332 -8.06 -21.17 -11.50
C LEU A 332 -8.58 -19.91 -12.19
N GLN A 333 -8.14 -18.74 -11.73
CA GLN A 333 -8.48 -17.45 -12.36
C GLN A 333 -7.94 -17.37 -13.77
N HIS A 334 -6.67 -17.73 -13.99
CA HIS A 334 -6.06 -17.76 -15.32
C HIS A 334 -6.80 -18.70 -16.27
N LYS A 335 -7.15 -19.92 -15.81
CA LYS A 335 -7.95 -20.86 -16.61
C LYS A 335 -9.34 -20.31 -16.94
N ALA A 336 -10.00 -19.63 -16.00
CA ALA A 336 -11.30 -19.01 -16.23
C ALA A 336 -11.21 -17.83 -17.21
N GLU A 337 -10.14 -17.05 -17.16
CA GLU A 337 -9.88 -15.97 -18.13
C GLU A 337 -9.57 -16.51 -19.53
N GLU A 338 -8.80 -17.59 -19.61
CA GLU A 338 -8.49 -18.28 -20.87
C GLU A 338 -9.77 -18.86 -21.50
N GLN A 339 -10.64 -19.49 -20.71
CA GLN A 339 -11.96 -19.95 -21.17
C GLN A 339 -12.82 -18.79 -21.67
N ARG A 340 -12.87 -17.67 -20.94
CA ARG A 340 -13.61 -16.47 -21.39
C ARG A 340 -13.06 -15.90 -22.69
N LEU A 341 -11.75 -15.98 -22.92
CA LEU A 341 -11.12 -15.54 -24.15
C LEU A 341 -11.52 -16.47 -25.31
N GLN A 342 -11.50 -17.78 -25.08
CA GLN A 342 -11.93 -18.79 -26.06
C GLN A 342 -13.41 -18.62 -26.42
N GLU A 343 -14.30 -18.46 -25.42
CA GLU A 343 -15.73 -18.21 -25.65
C GLU A 343 -15.97 -16.95 -26.48
N LYS A 344 -15.22 -15.87 -26.22
CA LYS A 344 -15.30 -14.64 -27.04
C LYS A 344 -14.85 -14.89 -28.48
N GLN A 345 -13.78 -15.65 -28.68
CA GLN A 345 -13.31 -16.01 -30.03
C GLN A 345 -14.36 -16.85 -30.77
N GLU A 346 -14.96 -17.84 -30.11
CA GLU A 346 -16.05 -18.65 -30.68
C GLU A 346 -17.29 -17.81 -30.99
N GLN A 347 -17.66 -16.86 -30.13
CA GLN A 347 -18.75 -15.94 -30.39
C GLN A 347 -18.48 -15.10 -31.65
N LEU A 348 -17.27 -14.56 -31.80
CA LEU A 348 -16.88 -13.83 -33.01
C LEU A 348 -16.92 -14.71 -34.26
N LEU A 349 -16.45 -15.96 -34.18
CA LEU A 349 -16.55 -16.94 -35.28
C LEU A 349 -18.00 -17.28 -35.63
N ASN A 350 -18.86 -17.41 -34.62
CA ASN A 350 -20.28 -17.66 -34.81
C ASN A 350 -21.01 -16.46 -35.43
N GLU A 351 -20.69 -15.24 -35.01
CA GLU A 351 -21.22 -14.01 -35.58
C GLU A 351 -20.79 -13.82 -37.03
N THR A 352 -19.51 -14.01 -37.33
CA THR A 352 -18.99 -13.94 -38.70
C THR A 352 -19.64 -15.01 -39.58
N SER A 353 -19.79 -16.24 -39.09
CA SER A 353 -20.50 -17.32 -39.78
C SER A 353 -21.98 -17.01 -40.01
N ARG A 354 -22.66 -16.37 -39.04
CA ARG A 354 -24.04 -15.88 -39.19
C ARG A 354 -24.12 -14.80 -40.27
N ARG A 355 -23.23 -13.81 -40.25
CA ARG A 355 -23.16 -12.74 -41.26
C ARG A 355 -22.94 -13.31 -42.65
N TRP A 356 -22.06 -14.29 -42.80
CA TRP A 356 -21.84 -15.02 -44.05
C TRP A 356 -23.10 -15.74 -44.53
N ARG A 357 -23.76 -16.51 -43.65
CA ARG A 357 -25.03 -17.19 -43.98
C ARG A 357 -26.12 -16.20 -44.41
N THR A 358 -26.28 -15.09 -43.70
CA THR A 358 -27.24 -14.04 -44.08
C THR A 358 -26.90 -13.43 -45.43
N ARG A 359 -25.64 -13.08 -45.69
CA ARG A 359 -25.21 -12.55 -46.99
C ARG A 359 -25.47 -13.56 -48.11
N TYR A 360 -25.12 -14.82 -47.91
CA TYR A 360 -25.38 -15.89 -48.86
C TYR A 360 -26.88 -16.03 -49.19
N LEU A 361 -27.73 -16.08 -48.17
CA LEU A 361 -29.19 -16.13 -48.35
C LEU A 361 -29.73 -14.90 -49.07
N THR A 362 -29.23 -13.70 -48.77
CA THR A 362 -29.64 -12.48 -49.48
C THR A 362 -29.24 -12.53 -50.94
N VAL A 363 -28.03 -12.99 -51.28
CA VAL A 363 -27.58 -13.15 -52.67
C VAL A 363 -28.48 -14.12 -53.42
N GLN A 364 -28.79 -15.28 -52.85
CA GLN A 364 -29.72 -16.23 -53.47
C GLN A 364 -31.11 -15.62 -53.70
N LYS A 365 -31.68 -14.92 -52.71
CA LYS A 365 -32.96 -14.23 -52.86
C LYS A 365 -32.92 -13.17 -53.97
N THR A 366 -31.85 -12.38 -54.05
CA THR A 366 -31.71 -11.40 -55.14
C THR A 366 -31.57 -12.04 -56.52
N GLN A 367 -30.90 -13.19 -56.63
CA GLN A 367 -30.81 -13.93 -57.89
C GLN A 367 -32.18 -14.49 -58.30
N ALA A 368 -32.94 -15.05 -57.38
CA ALA A 368 -34.31 -15.52 -57.64
C ALA A 368 -35.23 -14.39 -58.11
N LEU A 369 -35.18 -13.24 -57.44
CA LEU A 369 -35.94 -12.04 -57.84
C LEU A 369 -35.54 -11.54 -59.24
N LYS A 370 -34.24 -11.52 -59.57
CA LYS A 370 -33.76 -11.17 -60.92
C LYS A 370 -34.24 -12.15 -61.99
N SER A 371 -34.34 -13.43 -61.68
CA SER A 371 -34.88 -14.43 -62.61
C SER A 371 -36.39 -14.22 -62.86
N ILE A 372 -37.15 -13.89 -61.81
CA ILE A 372 -38.58 -13.54 -61.94
C ILE A 372 -38.75 -12.26 -62.76
N GLU A 373 -38.00 -11.20 -62.46
CA GLU A 373 -38.04 -9.92 -63.19
C GLU A 373 -37.70 -10.10 -64.69
N LYS A 374 -36.78 -11.01 -65.03
CA LYS A 374 -36.48 -11.35 -66.43
C LYS A 374 -37.67 -11.96 -67.14
N VAL A 375 -38.36 -12.92 -66.51
CA VAL A 375 -39.56 -13.55 -67.07
C VAL A 375 -40.68 -12.52 -67.26
N GLU A 376 -40.89 -11.63 -66.29
CA GLU A 376 -41.89 -10.55 -66.39
C GLU A 376 -41.56 -9.58 -67.53
N LYS A 377 -40.28 -9.22 -67.71
CA LYS A 377 -39.84 -8.37 -68.83
C LYS A 377 -40.03 -9.04 -70.19
N GLU A 378 -39.79 -10.34 -70.30
CA GLU A 378 -40.05 -11.09 -71.54
C GLU A 378 -41.56 -11.17 -71.84
N GLN A 379 -42.40 -11.41 -70.81
CA GLN A 379 -43.85 -11.39 -70.96
C GLN A 379 -44.38 -10.00 -71.33
N LEU A 380 -43.79 -8.92 -70.79
CA LEU A 380 -44.13 -7.55 -71.15
C LEU A 380 -43.76 -7.25 -72.61
N LYS A 381 -42.58 -7.67 -73.07
CA LYS A 381 -42.18 -7.54 -74.48
C LYS A 381 -43.12 -8.29 -75.41
N LYS A 382 -43.55 -9.50 -75.04
CA LYS A 382 -44.53 -10.28 -75.81
C LYS A 382 -45.87 -9.56 -75.93
N ARG A 383 -46.39 -9.00 -74.83
CA ARG A 383 -47.62 -8.19 -74.84
C ARG A 383 -47.52 -6.94 -75.70
N ILE A 384 -46.38 -6.25 -75.66
CA ILE A 384 -46.14 -5.07 -76.53
C ILE A 384 -46.12 -5.50 -78.00
N GLN A 385 -45.49 -6.63 -78.32
CA GLN A 385 -45.43 -7.14 -79.70
C GLN A 385 -46.81 -7.59 -80.22
N GLU A 386 -47.61 -8.25 -79.39
CA GLU A 386 -49.01 -8.62 -79.70
C GLU A 386 -49.89 -7.38 -79.95
N ASN A 387 -49.75 -6.34 -79.11
CA ASN A 387 -50.49 -5.08 -79.31
C ASN A 387 -50.08 -4.34 -80.59
N ASN A 388 -48.79 -4.35 -80.95
CA ASN A 388 -48.30 -3.71 -82.17
C ASN A 388 -48.82 -4.41 -83.43
N VAL A 389 -48.87 -5.75 -83.43
CA VAL A 389 -49.44 -6.52 -84.56
C VAL A 389 -50.94 -6.22 -84.70
N ARG A 390 -51.67 -6.19 -83.58
CA ARG A 390 -53.10 -5.83 -83.58
C ARG A 390 -53.36 -4.41 -84.07
N ALA A 391 -52.48 -3.45 -83.76
CA ALA A 391 -52.58 -2.09 -84.28
C ALA A 391 -52.38 -2.03 -85.80
N LEU A 392 -51.41 -2.78 -86.33
CA LEU A 392 -51.17 -2.88 -87.78
C LEU A 392 -52.34 -3.55 -88.52
N GLU A 393 -52.96 -4.58 -87.93
CA GLU A 393 -54.16 -5.21 -88.47
C GLU A 393 -55.35 -4.24 -88.52
N ALA A 394 -55.51 -3.37 -87.50
CA ALA A 394 -56.54 -2.35 -87.48
C ALA A 394 -56.31 -1.26 -88.55
N GLU A 395 -55.06 -0.83 -88.76
CA GLU A 395 -54.69 0.12 -89.82
C GLU A 395 -54.89 -0.46 -91.23
N GLU A 396 -54.67 -1.76 -91.43
CA GLU A 396 -54.91 -2.43 -92.71
C GLU A 396 -56.41 -2.49 -93.06
N GLU A 397 -57.26 -2.74 -92.07
CA GLU A 397 -58.72 -2.70 -92.22
C GLU A 397 -59.25 -1.28 -92.49
N GLU A 398 -58.67 -0.26 -91.85
CA GLU A 398 -58.98 1.14 -92.17
C GLU A 398 -58.56 1.52 -93.61
N MET A 399 -57.42 1.02 -94.09
CA MET A 399 -57.00 1.23 -95.49
C MET A 399 -57.93 0.54 -96.51
N LYS A 400 -58.44 -0.65 -96.21
CA LYS A 400 -59.42 -1.35 -97.07
C LYS A 400 -60.73 -0.57 -97.17
N GLU A 401 -61.19 0.03 -96.06
CA GLU A 401 -62.39 0.86 -96.05
C GLU A 401 -62.20 2.18 -96.81
N LEU A 402 -61.01 2.79 -96.76
CA LEU A 402 -60.67 3.99 -97.52
C LEU A 402 -60.62 3.75 -99.04
N VAL A 403 -60.14 2.57 -99.47
CA VAL A 403 -60.14 2.17 -100.89
C VAL A 403 -61.57 1.97 -101.42
N ARG A 404 -62.47 1.42 -100.59
CA ARG A 404 -63.91 1.27 -100.90
C ARG A 404 -64.61 2.62 -101.06
N GLN A 405 -64.30 3.59 -100.19
CA GLN A 405 -64.82 4.96 -100.27
C GLN A 405 -64.27 5.75 -101.48
N LYS A 406 -63.03 5.48 -101.90
CA LYS A 406 -62.39 6.11 -103.06
C LYS A 406 -63.01 5.65 -104.39
N GLN A 407 -63.41 4.38 -104.49
CA GLN A 407 -64.10 3.84 -105.68
C GLN A 407 -65.49 4.45 -105.89
N GLY A 408 -66.20 4.85 -104.83
CA GLY A 408 -67.52 5.50 -104.93
C GLY A 408 -67.50 6.99 -105.30
N ARG A 409 -66.37 7.69 -105.11
CA ARG A 409 -66.25 9.13 -105.38
C ARG A 409 -65.78 9.47 -106.81
N GLN A 410 -65.44 8.48 -107.64
CA GLN A 410 -64.87 8.71 -108.97
C GLN A 410 -65.87 8.69 -110.15
N ILE A 411 -67.18 8.56 -109.91
CA ILE A 411 -68.19 8.46 -111.00
C ILE A 411 -68.96 9.77 -111.28
N LEU A 412 -68.82 10.84 -110.49
CA LEU A 412 -69.52 12.09 -110.77
C LEU A 412 -68.61 13.32 -110.65
N THR A 413 -68.69 14.17 -111.67
CA THR A 413 -68.30 15.60 -111.70
C THR A 413 -66.86 15.96 -112.08
N ALA A 414 -66.51 15.79 -113.36
CA ALA A 414 -65.25 16.29 -113.95
C ALA A 414 -65.39 17.50 -114.90
N ALA A 415 -66.57 18.11 -115.09
CA ALA A 415 -66.78 19.07 -116.19
C ALA A 415 -67.14 20.53 -115.82
N GLN A 416 -67.22 20.92 -114.54
CA GLN A 416 -67.54 22.32 -114.17
C GLN A 416 -66.72 22.87 -112.99
N LYS A 417 -65.46 22.42 -112.84
CA LYS A 417 -64.56 22.87 -111.75
C LYS A 417 -63.26 23.45 -112.30
N LYS A 418 -63.32 24.62 -112.93
CA LYS A 418 -62.12 25.39 -113.27
C LYS A 418 -62.17 26.84 -112.77
N GLU A 419 -63.34 27.49 -112.79
CA GLU A 419 -63.49 28.83 -112.18
C GLU A 419 -63.89 28.77 -110.70
N ALA A 420 -64.74 27.82 -110.28
CA ALA A 420 -64.94 27.52 -108.86
C ALA A 420 -63.62 27.13 -108.17
N LYS A 421 -62.71 26.43 -108.88
CA LYS A 421 -61.40 26.01 -108.35
C LYS A 421 -60.49 27.16 -107.97
N LEU A 422 -60.56 28.32 -108.63
CA LEU A 422 -59.66 29.46 -108.38
C LEU A 422 -60.08 30.25 -107.13
N LEU A 423 -61.39 30.51 -106.95
CA LEU A 423 -61.93 31.07 -105.71
C LEU A 423 -61.81 30.06 -104.56
N GLU A 424 -62.04 28.77 -104.83
CA GLU A 424 -61.84 27.67 -103.89
C GLU A 424 -60.35 27.44 -103.56
N GLU A 425 -59.42 27.68 -104.49
CA GLU A 425 -57.96 27.71 -104.25
C GLU A 425 -57.62 28.87 -103.32
N SER A 426 -58.13 30.07 -103.59
CA SER A 426 -57.89 31.25 -102.76
C SER A 426 -58.46 31.09 -101.35
N MET A 427 -59.71 30.64 -101.23
CA MET A 427 -60.33 30.31 -99.94
C MET A 427 -59.62 29.14 -99.24
N ARG A 428 -59.12 28.14 -99.97
CA ARG A 428 -58.35 27.02 -99.42
C ARG A 428 -56.98 27.47 -98.92
N VAL A 429 -56.27 28.34 -99.63
CA VAL A 429 -54.99 28.90 -99.16
C VAL A 429 -55.23 29.75 -97.91
N MET A 430 -56.30 30.56 -97.88
CA MET A 430 -56.67 31.32 -96.68
C MET A 430 -57.04 30.41 -95.50
N MET A 431 -57.81 29.34 -95.75
CA MET A 431 -58.17 28.35 -94.73
C MET A 431 -56.97 27.50 -94.28
N ASN A 432 -56.02 27.19 -95.18
CA ASN A 432 -54.76 26.53 -94.87
C ASN A 432 -53.84 27.43 -94.06
N ASN A 433 -53.68 28.70 -94.43
CA ASN A 433 -52.91 29.65 -93.62
C ASN A 433 -53.54 29.85 -92.23
N ARG A 434 -54.88 29.82 -92.14
CA ARG A 434 -55.61 29.89 -90.87
C ARG A 434 -55.45 28.60 -90.05
N SER A 435 -55.46 27.43 -90.67
CA SER A 435 -55.21 26.16 -89.97
C SER A 435 -53.75 26.03 -89.56
N GLU A 436 -52.80 26.47 -90.37
CA GLU A 436 -51.38 26.50 -90.02
C GLU A 436 -51.08 27.44 -88.86
N ARG A 437 -51.76 28.61 -88.80
CA ARG A 437 -51.68 29.50 -87.63
C ARG A 437 -52.22 28.84 -86.36
N ARG A 438 -53.38 28.19 -86.43
CA ARG A 438 -53.91 27.44 -85.28
C ARG A 438 -52.98 26.30 -84.88
N ASN A 439 -52.46 25.53 -85.84
CA ASN A 439 -51.49 24.47 -85.57
C ASN A 439 -50.18 25.01 -84.97
N PHE A 440 -49.77 26.23 -85.33
CA PHE A 440 -48.63 26.89 -84.71
C PHE A 440 -48.96 27.34 -83.28
N GLU A 441 -50.12 27.95 -83.06
CA GLU A 441 -50.61 28.35 -81.73
C GLU A 441 -50.78 27.14 -80.81
N ASP A 442 -51.35 26.04 -81.28
CA ASP A 442 -51.51 24.79 -80.53
C ASP A 442 -50.16 24.16 -80.19
N ARG A 443 -49.21 24.15 -81.14
CA ARG A 443 -47.83 23.70 -80.88
C ARG A 443 -47.11 24.59 -79.88
N TRP A 444 -47.29 25.91 -79.98
CA TRP A 444 -46.70 26.87 -79.05
C TRP A 444 -47.26 26.69 -77.64
N ASN A 445 -48.58 26.54 -77.52
CA ASN A 445 -49.26 26.30 -76.25
C ASN A 445 -48.88 24.94 -75.65
N SER A 446 -48.74 23.89 -76.48
CA SER A 446 -48.25 22.58 -76.03
C SER A 446 -46.81 22.69 -75.52
N LEU A 447 -45.93 23.37 -76.26
CA LEU A 447 -44.53 23.56 -75.85
C LEU A 447 -44.46 24.35 -74.53
N LEU A 448 -45.26 25.41 -74.39
CA LEU A 448 -45.30 26.20 -73.17
C LEU A 448 -45.79 25.36 -71.98
N LYS A 449 -46.83 24.55 -72.19
CA LYS A 449 -47.35 23.62 -71.17
C LYS A 449 -46.30 22.58 -70.76
N ASP A 450 -45.65 21.94 -71.72
CA ASP A 450 -44.59 20.95 -71.47
C ASP A 450 -43.40 21.59 -70.71
N THR A 451 -43.04 22.84 -71.05
CA THR A 451 -41.98 23.56 -70.32
C THR A 451 -42.39 23.88 -68.88
N GLN A 452 -43.64 24.26 -68.65
CA GLN A 452 -44.15 24.54 -67.31
C GLN A 452 -44.21 23.27 -66.46
N GLU A 453 -44.73 22.17 -67.02
CA GLU A 453 -44.75 20.86 -66.37
C GLU A 453 -43.32 20.38 -66.05
N SER A 454 -42.35 20.62 -66.94
CA SER A 454 -40.95 20.29 -66.67
C SER A 454 -40.35 21.12 -65.54
N ILE A 455 -40.71 22.40 -65.43
CA ILE A 455 -40.28 23.27 -64.32
C ILE A 455 -40.90 22.81 -63.01
N ASP A 456 -42.21 22.50 -63.01
CA ASP A 456 -42.92 22.06 -61.81
C ASP A 456 -42.39 20.71 -61.30
N LEU A 457 -42.14 19.74 -62.19
CA LEU A 457 -41.49 18.47 -61.83
C LEU A 457 -40.08 18.66 -61.27
N LEU A 458 -39.32 19.63 -61.79
CA LEU A 458 -37.99 19.94 -61.27
C LEU A 458 -38.08 20.56 -59.87
N LEU A 459 -39.02 21.48 -59.64
CA LEU A 459 -39.27 22.09 -58.33
C LEU A 459 -39.72 21.05 -57.30
N GLU A 460 -40.61 20.13 -57.67
CA GLU A 460 -41.02 19.01 -56.82
C GLU A 460 -39.83 18.09 -56.49
N SER A 461 -38.98 17.78 -57.47
CA SER A 461 -37.76 17.00 -57.26
C SER A 461 -36.79 17.70 -56.30
N MET A 462 -36.61 19.01 -56.44
CA MET A 462 -35.78 19.82 -55.54
C MET A 462 -36.36 19.84 -54.13
N ASN A 463 -37.66 20.10 -53.97
CA ASN A 463 -38.32 20.12 -52.67
C ASN A 463 -38.26 18.73 -51.99
N ALA A 464 -38.47 17.65 -52.73
CA ALA A 464 -38.34 16.29 -52.21
C ALA A 464 -36.91 15.97 -51.76
N LYS A 465 -35.89 16.48 -52.46
CA LYS A 465 -34.49 16.37 -52.02
C LYS A 465 -34.27 17.18 -50.74
N ASP A 466 -34.74 18.43 -50.68
CA ASP A 466 -34.61 19.29 -49.51
C ASP A 466 -35.28 18.69 -48.28
N GLN A 467 -36.48 18.13 -48.42
CA GLN A 467 -37.17 17.42 -47.34
C GLN A 467 -36.38 16.21 -46.84
N LYS A 468 -35.79 15.42 -47.75
CA LYS A 468 -34.91 14.30 -47.38
C LYS A 468 -33.66 14.79 -46.65
N HIS A 469 -33.06 15.91 -47.08
CA HIS A 469 -31.91 16.50 -46.42
C HIS A 469 -32.27 17.03 -45.01
N LYS A 470 -33.42 17.70 -44.85
CA LYS A 470 -33.95 18.15 -43.55
C LYS A 470 -34.19 17.00 -42.59
N SER A 471 -34.91 15.96 -43.02
CA SER A 471 -35.15 14.78 -42.17
C SER A 471 -33.86 14.08 -41.77
N LYS A 472 -32.88 13.97 -42.69
CA LYS A 472 -31.57 13.40 -42.37
C LYS A 472 -30.78 14.25 -41.37
N TYR A 473 -30.88 15.58 -41.47
CA TYR A 473 -30.26 16.51 -40.53
C TYR A 473 -30.88 16.40 -39.14
N GLU A 474 -32.21 16.34 -39.05
CA GLU A 474 -32.93 16.13 -37.79
C GLU A 474 -32.54 14.80 -37.12
N GLN A 475 -32.45 13.71 -37.89
CA GLN A 475 -31.97 12.42 -37.38
C GLN A 475 -30.53 12.50 -36.86
N LEU A 476 -29.66 13.29 -37.52
CA LEU A 476 -28.30 13.48 -37.06
C LEU A 476 -28.25 14.27 -35.74
N GLN A 477 -29.08 15.30 -35.60
CA GLN A 477 -29.20 16.05 -34.35
C GLN A 477 -29.71 15.16 -33.21
N GLN A 478 -30.76 14.38 -33.44
CA GLN A 478 -31.27 13.43 -32.43
C GLN A 478 -30.22 12.39 -32.03
N ARG A 479 -29.44 11.87 -32.98
CA ARG A 479 -28.33 10.94 -32.67
C ARG A 479 -27.27 11.62 -31.80
N ARG A 480 -26.90 12.86 -32.13
CA ARG A 480 -25.93 13.63 -31.36
C ARG A 480 -26.45 13.94 -29.95
N GLU A 481 -27.72 14.32 -29.81
CA GLU A 481 -28.37 14.54 -28.52
C GLU A 481 -28.38 13.26 -27.68
N ASN A 482 -28.76 12.13 -28.26
CA ASN A 482 -28.74 10.82 -27.59
C ASN A 482 -27.33 10.40 -27.18
N GLU A 483 -26.33 10.70 -28.00
CA GLU A 483 -24.93 10.42 -27.67
C GLU A 483 -24.44 11.32 -26.51
N ILE A 484 -24.85 12.59 -26.49
CA ILE A 484 -24.53 13.51 -25.39
C ILE A 484 -25.20 13.05 -24.08
N THR A 485 -26.47 12.62 -24.12
CA THR A 485 -27.17 12.13 -22.94
C THR A 485 -26.56 10.83 -22.43
N LEU A 486 -26.22 9.88 -23.31
CA LEU A 486 -25.53 8.64 -22.92
C LEU A 486 -24.16 8.93 -22.30
N ASN A 487 -23.37 9.80 -22.92
CA ASN A 487 -22.07 10.22 -22.38
C ASN A 487 -22.21 10.90 -21.01
N ARG A 488 -23.26 11.70 -20.79
CA ARG A 488 -23.56 12.29 -19.48
C ARG A 488 -23.87 11.21 -18.45
N LEU A 489 -24.75 10.26 -18.77
CA LEU A 489 -25.09 9.16 -17.87
C LEU A 489 -23.87 8.29 -17.53
N ASP A 490 -23.01 8.01 -18.51
CA ASP A 490 -21.77 7.26 -18.30
C ASP A 490 -20.77 8.02 -17.42
N ARG A 491 -20.71 9.35 -17.53
CA ARG A 491 -19.91 10.19 -16.63
C ARG A 491 -20.48 10.19 -15.22
N GLU A 492 -21.80 10.29 -15.06
CA GLU A 492 -22.48 10.22 -13.77
C GLU A 492 -22.27 8.85 -13.11
N LYS A 493 -22.39 7.75 -13.88
CA LYS A 493 -22.10 6.39 -13.40
C LYS A 493 -20.65 6.24 -12.94
N ARG A 494 -19.68 6.72 -13.74
CA ARG A 494 -18.26 6.71 -13.36
C ARG A 494 -18.00 7.57 -12.11
N ALA A 495 -18.65 8.71 -11.99
CA ALA A 495 -18.54 9.57 -10.80
C ALA A 495 -19.13 8.89 -9.55
N LEU A 496 -20.27 8.21 -9.67
CA LEU A 496 -20.86 7.44 -8.57
C LEU A 496 -19.98 6.26 -8.17
N GLN A 497 -19.42 5.54 -9.13
CA GLN A 497 -18.48 4.44 -8.85
C GLN A 497 -17.21 4.95 -8.17
N ALA A 498 -16.68 6.10 -8.59
CA ALA A 498 -15.54 6.74 -7.93
C ALA A 498 -15.87 7.16 -6.49
N LYS A 499 -17.07 7.72 -6.25
CA LYS A 499 -17.54 8.07 -4.90
C LYS A 499 -17.68 6.84 -4.00
N LEU A 500 -18.27 5.76 -4.50
CA LEU A 500 -18.41 4.49 -3.77
C LEU A 500 -17.04 3.90 -3.43
N SER A 501 -16.10 3.89 -4.40
CA SER A 501 -14.74 3.41 -4.16
C SER A 501 -13.99 4.29 -3.16
N GLN A 502 -14.18 5.61 -3.21
CA GLN A 502 -13.62 6.52 -2.22
C GLN A 502 -14.19 6.25 -0.82
N GLN A 503 -15.50 6.06 -0.70
CA GLN A 503 -16.15 5.74 0.57
C GLN A 503 -15.66 4.40 1.13
N GLN A 504 -15.50 3.38 0.29
CA GLN A 504 -14.90 2.11 0.70
C GLN A 504 -13.49 2.31 1.26
N HIS A 505 -12.66 3.10 0.58
CA HIS A 505 -11.33 3.42 1.07
C HIS A 505 -11.34 4.22 2.37
N GLU A 506 -12.27 5.18 2.52
CA GLU A 506 -12.43 5.94 3.76
C GLU A 506 -12.83 5.02 4.93
N ASN A 507 -13.76 4.10 4.72
CA ASN A 507 -14.16 3.08 5.70
C ASN A 507 -12.99 2.16 6.07
N GLU A 508 -12.25 1.65 5.09
CA GLU A 508 -11.05 0.84 5.35
C GLU A 508 -10.00 1.59 6.16
N MET A 509 -9.82 2.89 5.89
CA MET A 509 -8.91 3.75 6.64
C MET A 509 -9.41 4.03 8.06
N GLU A 510 -10.73 4.12 8.26
CA GLU A 510 -11.35 4.26 9.57
C GLU A 510 -11.23 2.97 10.39
N GLU A 511 -11.56 1.81 9.82
CA GLU A 511 -11.33 0.51 10.43
C GLU A 511 -9.85 0.29 10.79
N TRP A 512 -8.92 0.72 9.92
CA TRP A 512 -7.50 0.67 10.23
C TRP A 512 -7.14 1.56 11.44
N ARG A 513 -7.69 2.77 11.54
CA ARG A 513 -7.49 3.66 12.70
C ARG A 513 -8.05 3.03 13.97
N ASP A 514 -9.25 2.49 13.91
CA ASP A 514 -9.91 1.84 15.05
C ASP A 514 -9.14 0.61 15.52
N ASN A 515 -8.62 -0.19 14.60
CA ASN A 515 -7.76 -1.33 14.92
C ASN A 515 -6.45 -0.91 15.60
N ILE A 516 -5.83 0.19 15.14
CA ILE A 516 -4.63 0.75 15.78
C ILE A 516 -4.96 1.30 17.17
N MET A 517 -6.07 2.02 17.31
CA MET A 517 -6.51 2.56 18.59
C MET A 517 -6.84 1.45 19.59
N SER A 518 -7.57 0.43 19.18
CA SER A 518 -7.87 -0.76 19.99
C SER A 518 -6.59 -1.49 20.40
N SER A 519 -5.65 -1.70 19.47
CA SER A 519 -4.35 -2.31 19.78
C SER A 519 -3.54 -1.49 20.80
N ARG A 520 -3.54 -0.17 20.63
CA ARG A 520 -2.91 0.75 21.58
C ARG A 520 -3.59 0.70 22.95
N GLU A 521 -4.91 0.70 22.99
CA GLU A 521 -5.67 0.64 24.22
C GLU A 521 -5.42 -0.68 24.97
N ILE A 522 -5.36 -1.81 24.26
CA ILE A 522 -4.99 -3.11 24.85
C ILE A 522 -3.56 -3.05 25.42
N ALA A 523 -2.61 -2.45 24.70
CA ALA A 523 -1.24 -2.30 25.19
C ALA A 523 -1.15 -1.38 26.41
N GLU A 524 -1.89 -0.27 26.43
CA GLU A 524 -1.99 0.64 27.57
C GLU A 524 -2.63 -0.07 28.78
N ARG A 525 -3.74 -0.80 28.59
CA ARG A 525 -4.36 -1.61 29.65
C ARG A 525 -3.38 -2.62 30.24
N HIS A 526 -2.70 -3.40 29.40
CA HIS A 526 -1.68 -4.35 29.86
C HIS A 526 -0.52 -3.66 30.60
N ALA A 527 -0.05 -2.50 30.13
CA ALA A 527 0.97 -1.71 30.83
C ALA A 527 0.47 -1.22 32.20
N THR A 528 -0.79 -0.80 32.30
CA THR A 528 -1.39 -0.39 33.59
C THR A 528 -1.59 -1.55 34.55
N GLU A 529 -2.01 -2.72 34.05
CA GLU A 529 -2.18 -3.94 34.84
C GLU A 529 -0.85 -4.43 35.40
N THR A 530 0.19 -4.53 34.54
CA THR A 530 1.54 -4.91 34.99
C THR A 530 2.10 -3.92 36.00
N LEU A 531 1.87 -2.61 35.83
CA LEU A 531 2.25 -1.61 36.84
C LEU A 531 1.48 -1.84 38.15
N ALA A 532 0.17 -2.04 38.10
CA ALA A 532 -0.67 -2.30 39.27
C ALA A 532 -0.21 -3.55 40.02
N GLU A 533 0.07 -4.65 39.32
CA GLU A 533 0.64 -5.87 39.91
C GLU A 533 1.99 -5.62 40.58
N THR A 534 2.85 -4.77 39.99
CA THR A 534 4.14 -4.43 40.61
C THR A 534 3.98 -3.60 41.88
N ILE A 535 3.03 -2.67 41.89
CA ILE A 535 2.70 -1.87 43.07
C ILE A 535 2.11 -2.78 44.15
N GLU A 536 1.17 -3.66 43.80
CA GLU A 536 0.55 -4.58 44.73
C GLU A 536 1.57 -5.57 45.32
N ARG A 537 2.47 -6.11 44.49
CA ARG A 537 3.57 -6.98 44.94
C ARG A 537 4.51 -6.25 45.91
N LYS A 538 4.83 -4.98 45.65
CA LYS A 538 5.62 -4.15 46.59
C LYS A 538 4.86 -3.90 47.88
N ALA A 539 3.56 -3.62 47.81
CA ALA A 539 2.71 -3.42 48.98
C ALA A 539 2.60 -4.68 49.84
N ARG A 540 2.40 -5.87 49.23
CA ARG A 540 2.40 -7.16 49.93
C ARG A 540 3.73 -7.43 50.64
N LYS A 541 4.86 -7.26 49.94
CA LYS A 541 6.19 -7.41 50.56
C LYS A 541 6.40 -6.44 51.74
N ALA A 542 6.03 -5.17 51.57
CA ALA A 542 6.14 -4.18 52.64
C ALA A 542 5.25 -4.53 53.84
N HIS A 543 4.05 -5.08 53.61
CA HIS A 543 3.16 -5.56 54.65
C HIS A 543 3.75 -6.77 55.38
N GLU A 544 4.24 -7.77 54.65
CA GLU A 544 4.92 -8.96 55.21
C GLU A 544 6.14 -8.57 56.07
N GLU A 545 6.95 -7.63 55.60
CA GLU A 545 8.08 -7.10 56.37
C GLU A 545 7.64 -6.39 57.65
N ARG A 546 6.57 -5.60 57.59
CA ARG A 546 5.99 -4.92 58.77
C ARG A 546 5.51 -5.95 59.78
N VAL A 547 4.73 -6.94 59.34
CA VAL A 547 4.23 -8.04 60.19
C VAL A 547 5.39 -8.84 60.78
N ARG A 548 6.46 -9.10 60.01
CA ARG A 548 7.67 -9.77 60.51
C ARG A 548 8.33 -8.96 61.62
N LYS A 549 8.53 -7.66 61.40
CA LYS A 549 9.12 -6.75 62.41
C LYS A 549 8.24 -6.65 63.65
N GLU A 550 6.93 -6.60 63.50
CA GLU A 550 5.99 -6.57 64.63
C GLU A 550 6.04 -7.87 65.44
N LYS A 551 6.07 -9.03 64.79
CA LYS A 551 6.27 -10.33 65.47
C LYS A 551 7.60 -10.39 66.21
N GLU A 552 8.66 -9.83 65.64
CA GLU A 552 9.98 -9.74 66.27
C GLU A 552 9.97 -8.80 67.47
N GLN A 553 9.35 -7.62 67.34
CA GLN A 553 9.12 -6.70 68.45
C GLN A 553 8.31 -7.35 69.57
N GLN A 554 7.22 -8.07 69.26
CA GLN A 554 6.43 -8.81 70.25
C GLN A 554 7.27 -9.87 70.99
N LYS A 555 8.14 -10.59 70.29
CA LYS A 555 9.07 -11.54 70.93
C LYS A 555 10.06 -10.82 71.85
N ASN A 556 10.62 -9.70 71.41
CA ASN A 556 11.54 -8.90 72.22
C ASN A 556 10.85 -8.34 73.47
N ILE A 557 9.62 -7.83 73.33
CA ILE A 557 8.81 -7.37 74.46
C ILE A 557 8.55 -8.52 75.43
N LYS A 558 8.18 -9.71 74.95
CA LYS A 558 7.99 -10.89 75.81
C LYS A 558 9.27 -11.27 76.55
N LYS A 559 10.43 -11.22 75.88
CA LYS A 559 11.73 -11.50 76.50
C LYS A 559 12.06 -10.48 77.59
N ILE A 560 11.86 -9.18 77.33
CA ILE A 560 12.04 -8.12 78.33
C ILE A 560 11.11 -8.33 79.53
N HIS A 561 9.84 -8.68 79.30
CA HIS A 561 8.91 -8.98 80.40
C HIS A 561 9.36 -10.19 81.23
N GLN A 562 9.93 -11.22 80.59
CA GLN A 562 10.50 -12.37 81.28
C GLN A 562 11.73 -11.98 82.10
N GLU A 563 12.64 -11.19 81.55
CA GLU A 563 13.83 -10.67 82.25
C GLU A 563 13.44 -9.78 83.44
N ILE A 564 12.46 -8.88 83.27
CA ILE A 564 11.90 -8.07 84.36
C ILE A 564 11.26 -8.97 85.42
N SER A 565 10.52 -10.01 85.03
CA SER A 565 9.90 -10.94 85.98
C SER A 565 10.94 -11.76 86.75
N GLN A 566 12.01 -12.18 86.08
CA GLN A 566 13.14 -12.86 86.72
C GLN A 566 13.86 -11.92 87.68
N TRP A 567 14.16 -10.69 87.25
CA TRP A 567 14.78 -9.67 88.08
C TRP A 567 13.92 -9.36 89.31
N LYS A 568 12.60 -9.18 89.16
CA LYS A 568 11.67 -8.99 90.28
C LYS A 568 11.74 -10.14 91.27
N LYS A 569 11.69 -11.39 90.81
CA LYS A 569 11.83 -12.59 91.67
C LYS A 569 13.18 -12.62 92.38
N SER A 570 14.26 -12.30 91.68
CA SER A 570 15.60 -12.23 92.29
C SER A 570 15.68 -11.13 93.35
N GLN A 571 15.10 -9.96 93.09
CA GLN A 571 15.03 -8.87 94.07
C GLN A 571 14.17 -9.24 95.27
N GLU A 572 13.02 -9.88 95.06
CA GLU A 572 12.16 -10.35 96.13
C GLU A 572 12.87 -11.38 97.03
N SER A 573 13.59 -12.34 96.45
CA SER A 573 14.44 -13.26 97.21
C SER A 573 15.55 -12.54 97.99
N LEU A 574 16.16 -11.50 97.42
CA LEU A 574 17.18 -10.69 98.12
C LEU A 574 16.59 -9.88 99.27
N ILE A 575 15.40 -9.31 99.10
CA ILE A 575 14.66 -8.61 100.15
C ILE A 575 14.34 -9.60 101.26
N GLN A 576 13.76 -10.76 100.94
CA GLN A 576 13.48 -11.81 101.94
C GLN A 576 14.72 -12.26 102.71
N LEU A 577 15.89 -12.37 102.05
CA LEU A 577 17.15 -12.69 102.72
C LEU A 577 17.59 -11.56 103.67
N LYS A 578 17.43 -10.30 103.27
CA LYS A 578 17.74 -9.13 104.13
C LYS A 578 16.78 -9.04 105.31
N ASP A 579 15.49 -9.29 105.10
CA ASP A 579 14.48 -9.30 106.16
C ASP A 579 14.77 -10.40 107.18
N LYS A 580 15.05 -11.63 106.72
CA LYS A 580 15.50 -12.73 107.60
C LYS A 580 16.75 -12.37 108.41
N LYS A 581 17.73 -11.71 107.78
CA LYS A 581 18.93 -11.25 108.49
C LYS A 581 18.60 -10.15 109.50
N SER A 582 17.70 -9.24 109.16
CA SER A 582 17.21 -8.20 110.07
C SER A 582 16.49 -8.82 111.26
N ASP A 583 15.62 -9.81 111.05
CA ASP A 583 14.93 -10.54 112.10
C ASP A 583 15.90 -11.25 113.03
N LEU A 584 16.95 -11.89 112.49
CA LEU A 584 18.01 -12.52 113.29
C LEU A 584 18.76 -11.50 114.15
N ILE A 585 19.14 -10.35 113.57
CA ILE A 585 19.80 -9.27 114.32
C ILE A 585 18.85 -8.72 115.39
N GLN A 586 17.55 -8.63 115.11
CA GLN A 586 16.57 -8.15 116.07
C GLN A 586 16.33 -9.15 117.21
N GLN A 587 16.32 -10.45 116.91
CA GLN A 587 16.31 -11.50 117.92
C GLN A 587 17.58 -11.46 118.78
N GLU A 588 18.76 -11.29 118.18
CA GLU A 588 20.02 -11.17 118.92
C GLU A 588 20.04 -9.92 119.81
N LYS A 589 19.56 -8.78 119.31
CA LYS A 589 19.38 -7.56 120.10
C LYS A 589 18.40 -7.77 121.26
N GLU A 590 17.25 -8.40 121.02
CA GLU A 590 16.27 -8.69 122.06
C GLU A 590 16.83 -9.65 123.11
N LEU A 591 17.55 -10.69 122.70
CA LEU A 591 18.27 -11.59 123.61
C LEU A 591 19.32 -10.84 124.43
N THR A 592 20.09 -9.94 123.80
CA THR A 592 21.07 -9.11 124.50
C THR A 592 20.40 -8.16 125.49
N ILE A 593 19.25 -7.58 125.11
CA ILE A 593 18.43 -6.75 126.01
C ILE A 593 17.90 -7.61 127.17
N GLN A 594 17.41 -8.82 126.91
CA GLN A 594 16.93 -9.74 127.96
C GLN A 594 18.05 -10.17 128.90
N GLN A 595 19.24 -10.49 128.38
CA GLN A 595 20.43 -10.78 129.19
C GLN A 595 20.83 -9.56 130.01
N SER A 596 20.85 -8.37 129.41
CA SER A 596 21.14 -7.11 130.12
C SER A 596 20.10 -6.83 131.21
N ARG A 597 18.81 -7.06 130.93
CA ARG A 597 17.72 -6.96 131.92
C ARG A 597 17.88 -7.99 133.04
N HIS A 598 18.28 -9.23 132.73
CA HIS A 598 18.50 -10.28 133.73
C HIS A 598 19.70 -9.96 134.62
N VAL A 599 20.83 -9.51 134.05
CA VAL A 599 22.00 -9.06 134.80
C VAL A 599 21.68 -7.82 135.64
N ALA A 600 20.92 -6.88 135.11
CA ALA A 600 20.44 -5.73 135.88
C ALA A 600 19.54 -6.16 137.04
N ALA A 601 18.63 -7.13 136.83
CA ALA A 601 17.75 -7.67 137.87
C ALA A 601 18.53 -8.49 138.91
N SER A 602 19.51 -9.30 138.51
CA SER A 602 20.35 -10.07 139.44
C SER A 602 21.30 -9.15 140.24
N GLY A 603 21.89 -8.14 139.58
CA GLY A 603 22.67 -7.09 140.22
C GLY A 603 21.82 -6.25 141.17
N GLN A 604 20.56 -5.99 140.83
CA GLN A 604 19.61 -5.33 141.73
C GLN A 604 19.29 -6.20 142.94
N LYS A 605 18.97 -7.49 142.75
CA LYS A 605 18.77 -8.44 143.85
C LYS A 605 20.00 -8.54 144.77
N LEU A 606 21.21 -8.54 144.20
CA LEU A 606 22.44 -8.55 144.98
C LEU A 606 22.63 -7.24 145.74
N ARG A 607 22.37 -6.09 145.10
CA ARG A 607 22.38 -4.78 145.76
C ARG A 607 21.38 -4.73 146.90
N ASP A 608 20.17 -5.23 146.72
CA ASP A 608 19.13 -5.28 147.76
C ASP A 608 19.51 -6.24 148.89
N SER A 609 20.10 -7.40 148.57
CA SER A 609 20.64 -8.35 149.56
C SER A 609 21.81 -7.78 150.35
N LEU A 610 22.74 -7.07 149.70
CA LEU A 610 23.83 -6.34 150.36
C LEU A 610 23.29 -5.18 151.20
N ARG A 611 22.31 -4.43 150.70
CA ARG A 611 21.66 -3.35 151.45
C ARG A 611 20.99 -3.89 152.73
N ASN A 612 20.34 -5.06 152.64
CA ASN A 612 19.75 -5.77 153.78
C ASN A 612 20.80 -6.34 154.75
N LYS A 613 21.96 -6.83 154.28
CA LYS A 613 23.02 -7.42 155.13
C LYS A 613 23.98 -6.40 155.75
N LEU A 614 24.26 -5.28 155.09
CA LEU A 614 25.17 -4.23 155.56
C LEU A 614 24.46 -3.11 156.36
N GLY A 615 23.16 -3.26 156.66
CA GLY A 615 22.42 -2.27 157.43
C GLY A 615 22.31 -0.90 156.74
N GLY A 616 22.42 -0.87 155.41
CA GLY A 616 22.31 0.37 154.63
C GLY A 616 20.91 0.94 154.78
N GLU A 617 20.81 2.21 155.19
CA GLU A 617 19.55 2.95 155.33
C GLU A 617 18.69 2.75 154.05
N THR A 618 17.51 2.13 154.19
CA THR A 618 16.54 1.99 153.09
C THR A 618 16.11 3.36 152.60
N PHE A 619 15.62 3.48 151.36
CA PHE A 619 15.11 4.76 150.85
C PHE A 619 14.08 5.38 151.82
N ASP A 620 13.24 4.56 152.44
CA ASP A 620 12.29 4.99 153.47
C ASP A 620 12.97 5.51 154.76
N LYS A 621 14.12 4.94 155.15
CA LYS A 621 14.93 5.46 156.28
C LYS A 621 15.65 6.76 155.92
N MET A 622 16.18 6.89 154.70
CA MET A 622 16.75 8.15 154.21
C MET A 622 15.69 9.23 154.02
N ALA A 623 14.48 8.86 153.59
CA ALA A 623 13.33 9.74 153.51
C ALA A 623 12.88 10.19 154.91
N MET A 624 12.81 9.29 155.90
CA MET A 624 12.59 9.66 157.31
C MET A 624 13.71 10.53 157.87
N LYS A 625 14.97 10.30 157.47
CA LYS A 625 16.12 11.11 157.87
C LYS A 625 16.10 12.50 157.22
N ALA A 626 15.65 12.60 155.98
CA ALA A 626 15.36 13.86 155.31
C ALA A 626 14.16 14.59 155.95
N GLU A 627 13.15 13.85 156.43
CA GLU A 627 12.02 14.38 157.21
C GLU A 627 12.46 14.88 158.59
N MET A 628 13.42 14.21 159.24
CA MET A 628 14.09 14.68 160.46
C MET A 628 15.01 15.88 160.20
N TYR A 629 15.74 15.91 159.08
CA TYR A 629 16.53 17.07 158.63
C TYR A 629 15.62 18.27 158.30
N ASN A 630 14.40 18.04 157.80
CA ASN A 630 13.39 19.08 157.60
C ASN A 630 12.76 19.59 158.91
N LYS A 631 12.85 18.85 160.03
CA LYS A 631 12.34 19.28 161.36
C LYS A 631 13.32 20.16 162.14
N PHE A 632 14.59 20.24 161.74
CA PHE A 632 15.57 21.20 162.26
C PHE A 632 15.92 22.20 161.17
N GLU A 633 15.15 23.29 161.14
CA GLU A 633 15.09 24.28 160.07
C GLU A 633 16.42 25.02 159.82
N MET A 634 16.90 24.93 158.57
CA MET A 634 17.56 26.03 157.86
C MET A 634 17.02 26.05 156.43
N GLY A 635 16.07 26.97 156.19
CA GLY A 635 15.99 27.76 154.96
C GLY A 635 15.75 27.03 153.65
N ASN A 636 14.48 26.79 153.35
CA ASN A 636 13.92 26.31 152.09
C ASN A 636 13.61 27.48 151.13
N THR A 637 13.99 27.37 149.84
CA THR A 637 13.16 27.79 148.69
C THR A 637 13.53 27.00 147.42
N PHE A 638 12.84 25.87 147.23
CA PHE A 638 12.28 25.36 145.96
C PHE A 638 11.55 26.47 145.16
N PHE A 639 11.24 26.45 143.85
CA PHE A 639 11.25 25.49 142.73
C PHE A 639 10.94 26.33 141.48
N SER A 640 11.42 25.94 140.28
CA SER A 640 10.51 25.71 139.14
C SER A 640 11.22 24.98 138.01
N ALA A 641 10.53 24.00 137.46
CA ALA A 641 10.91 23.22 136.29
C ALA A 641 10.69 24.05 135.02
N GLU A 642 11.60 23.94 134.06
CA GLU A 642 11.30 24.30 132.67
C GLU A 642 11.90 23.29 131.69
N LYS A 643 11.02 22.72 130.89
CA LYS A 643 11.29 21.95 129.68
C LYS A 643 11.93 22.90 128.65
N ASN A 644 12.88 22.43 127.83
CA ASN A 644 12.66 22.31 126.38
C ASN A 644 13.89 21.93 125.53
N THR A 645 13.56 21.11 124.53
CA THR A 645 14.01 21.12 123.11
C THR A 645 15.47 20.82 122.77
N SER A 646 15.65 19.57 122.33
CA SER A 646 16.67 19.11 121.39
C SER A 646 16.60 19.81 120.03
N HIS A 647 17.73 20.35 119.57
CA HIS A 647 18.03 20.51 118.14
C HIS A 647 19.46 20.00 117.89
N VAL A 648 19.56 18.81 117.31
CA VAL A 648 20.79 18.29 116.69
C VAL A 648 20.64 18.50 115.18
N LYS A 649 21.53 19.30 114.59
CA LYS A 649 21.71 19.39 113.13
C LYS A 649 22.44 18.14 112.66
N LEU A 650 21.77 17.38 111.78
CA LEU A 650 22.38 16.36 110.92
C LEU A 650 22.98 17.05 109.68
N HIS A 651 24.13 16.54 109.25
CA HIS A 651 24.74 16.77 107.93
C HIS A 651 24.26 15.73 106.94
#